data_AF-A0A6M5YRU5-F1
#
_entry.id   AF-A0A6M5YRU5-F1
#
_cell.length_a   1.000
_cell.length_b   1.000
_cell.length_c   1.000
_cell.angle_alpha   90.00
_cell.angle_beta   90.00
_cell.angle_gamma   90.00
#
_symmetry.space_group_name_H-M   'P 1'
#
loop_
_entity.id
_entity.type
_entity.pdbx_description
1 polymer ?
#
loop_
_entity_poly.entity_id
_entity_poly.type
_entity_poly.pdbx_seq_one_letter_code
_entity_poly.pdbx_strand_id
1 'polypeptide(L)'
;MTRRSALATAALAALAGAVVATGGLRHLSADQKPEHPIPEPLKQPLPTSFECRWTDSAITLDGVADEPAWKHAQPIAAFHLPWLGDKARMGRTAATAKLLWDREYLYFHCEMEDSDLFADITAHDGELWKNDVFEIFLRPDATRAGYYEFQVNAAGAHFDAFYPKYDVTSGVEWSKVGQFHMESKVKLRGTLNKRDDTDKGWSVEGRISWTDFVRTGGRPVPGEKWKLNLCRYDYHADWKEPELSCVAPIAKKKIPSFFHQSEDYATLAFVGPDATTAKPFGIDKLERPTSSTVVGFPDPPPSFIAARALDKYRPEFPVYAELIPGGGTRGAPLPGDPEMLVITQPWAYGPTAVSRIKYGAATATKDAVKLMDTPSEGTAYGLTFHPKFAENGYVYIGWNGKLPGKPGKWSVITRYAMTTKAPHELDLKSAANIIEWASDGHNGAAVCFGGDGMMYVTSGDGTSDSDTNLTGQRTDLLLAKLLRIDVDKPADGKMYSVPKDNPFVGNKDFRPETWAMGLRNPWRISYDAKTKQLWVGQNGQDLWEQAYLVKKGDNYGWSVMEGGHPFYPNRKAGPTPFAPPTVEHHHSEARSLTGGLVYHGAKYPELQGAYIYGDYSTGHIWAVKHTGDKIEWHKKIAITTLKITGFTTDPNGELLITHHAASGDGGLFTLVPNTAKHDARFPKKLSDSGLFDSVKEHKLKPGVIPYSVNAPFWSDGLHKARFLAVPEGTIQYKRTNGWDFPDKTVVVKSFALETTEGDPTSRKWVETRFMTRQAGEWYGYSYIWTDDGTDATLVAASGTDREFVVKTAGGERKQAWHYPSRAECMVCHSRAANYVLGLCEVQFNKDHTYPSGRTDNQLRVLEHLGLFNVGWAGEVGGAITDATSKQQPDQREPKPTGLLHAAPAALKRLADPYDKAQPLDLRAKAWLHTNCATCHVEAGGGNAQMQLDYPTAWDKMRLIDAKPLHQTFGLADARLIAPGAPERSVVLQRIRARGPNSGQMPPLSSARIDPVGVELMTEWCKGLKK
;
A
#
# COMPACT_ATOMS: atom_id res chain seq x y z
N MET A 1 75.09 20.16 -14.57
CA MET A 1 74.97 20.11 -16.05
C MET A 1 73.50 20.40 -16.39
N THR A 2 73.11 21.68 -16.50
CA THR A 2 72.96 22.49 -17.75
C THR A 2 71.76 22.03 -18.61
N ARG A 3 70.70 22.80 -18.96
CA ARG A 3 70.26 24.23 -18.89
C ARG A 3 68.71 24.20 -19.04
N ARG A 4 67.90 24.89 -18.22
CA ARG A 4 67.21 26.20 -18.43
C ARG A 4 66.49 26.46 -19.78
N SER A 5 65.15 26.57 -19.73
CA SER A 5 64.26 27.58 -20.38
C SER A 5 62.79 27.24 -20.00
N ALA A 6 62.02 28.00 -19.21
CA ALA A 6 61.44 29.34 -19.36
C ALA A 6 60.14 29.40 -20.21
N LEU A 7 59.08 29.91 -19.53
CA LEU A 7 57.97 30.74 -20.00
C LEU A 7 56.64 30.15 -20.48
N ALA A 8 55.64 30.95 -20.17
CA ALA A 8 54.21 30.73 -20.11
C ALA A 8 53.47 31.27 -21.36
N THR A 9 52.16 31.03 -21.35
CA THR A 9 51.07 31.79 -22.01
C THR A 9 50.74 31.56 -23.49
N ALA A 10 49.43 31.33 -23.69
CA ALA A 10 48.55 31.73 -24.80
C ALA A 10 48.58 30.95 -26.13
N ALA A 11 47.40 30.43 -26.52
CA ALA A 11 46.66 30.93 -27.69
C ALA A 11 45.30 30.19 -27.86
N LEU A 12 44.20 30.86 -27.53
CA LEU A 12 42.87 30.62 -28.08
C LEU A 12 42.32 32.01 -28.45
N ALA A 13 42.40 32.35 -29.74
CA ALA A 13 41.94 33.61 -30.30
C ALA A 13 41.38 33.36 -31.71
N ALA A 14 40.06 33.55 -31.85
CA ALA A 14 39.29 33.94 -33.04
C ALA A 14 37.81 33.83 -32.61
N LEU A 15 36.93 34.84 -32.62
CA LEU A 15 36.90 36.12 -33.30
C LEU A 15 36.44 37.22 -32.34
N ALA A 16 37.19 38.32 -32.30
CA ALA A 16 36.73 39.64 -31.91
C ALA A 16 37.32 40.65 -32.91
N GLY A 17 36.49 41.57 -33.40
CA GLY A 17 36.84 42.64 -34.35
C GLY A 17 35.70 42.80 -35.36
N ALA A 18 35.09 43.95 -35.59
CA ALA A 18 35.26 45.33 -35.12
C ALA A 18 33.82 45.91 -35.00
N VAL A 19 33.54 46.94 -34.20
CA VAL A 19 33.75 48.35 -34.55
C VAL A 19 33.96 49.16 -33.27
N VAL A 20 35.15 49.73 -33.11
CA VAL A 20 35.34 50.98 -32.36
C VAL A 20 35.08 52.10 -33.35
N ALA A 21 33.95 52.77 -33.22
CA ALA A 21 33.77 54.11 -33.77
C ALA A 21 34.05 55.09 -32.62
N THR A 22 35.13 55.84 -32.78
CA THR A 22 35.49 56.99 -31.94
C THR A 22 34.36 58.03 -32.00
N GLY A 23 33.61 58.18 -30.92
CA GLY A 23 32.74 59.31 -30.64
C GLY A 23 33.06 59.81 -29.23
N GLY A 24 33.43 61.09 -29.11
CA GLY A 24 34.05 61.65 -27.92
C GLY A 24 33.24 61.49 -26.64
N LEU A 25 33.97 61.44 -25.52
CA LEU A 25 33.45 61.74 -24.19
C LEU A 25 32.82 63.14 -24.21
N ARG A 26 31.52 63.22 -24.48
CA ARG A 26 30.71 64.30 -23.94
C ARG A 26 30.46 63.94 -22.49
N HIS A 27 30.78 64.88 -21.60
CA HIS A 27 30.17 64.90 -20.28
C HIS A 27 28.65 64.79 -20.47
N LEU A 28 28.07 63.63 -20.19
CA LEU A 28 26.67 63.58 -19.80
C LEU A 28 26.61 64.30 -18.46
N SER A 29 25.89 65.41 -18.41
CA SER A 29 25.45 65.96 -17.12
C SER A 29 24.71 64.85 -16.36
N ALA A 30 24.79 64.84 -15.04
CA ALA A 30 24.16 63.84 -14.19
C ALA A 30 22.60 63.81 -14.27
N ASP A 31 22.01 64.55 -15.20
CA ASP A 31 20.57 64.84 -15.32
C ASP A 31 19.96 64.41 -16.67
N GLN A 32 20.64 63.62 -17.52
CA GLN A 32 20.05 63.11 -18.78
C GLN A 32 19.90 61.58 -18.78
N LYS A 33 18.65 61.11 -18.93
CA LYS A 33 18.31 59.70 -19.10
C LYS A 33 19.05 59.10 -20.32
N PRO A 34 19.53 57.85 -20.25
CA PRO A 34 20.12 57.16 -21.40
C PRO A 34 19.14 57.13 -22.57
N GLU A 35 19.61 57.50 -23.77
CA GLU A 35 18.82 57.23 -24.98
C GLU A 35 18.83 55.72 -25.25
N HIS A 36 17.64 55.11 -25.29
CA HIS A 36 17.43 53.70 -25.65
C HIS A 36 17.00 53.57 -27.12
N PRO A 37 17.94 53.63 -28.08
CA PRO A 37 17.62 53.60 -29.51
C PRO A 37 16.98 52.26 -29.89
N ILE A 38 16.19 52.28 -30.95
CA ILE A 38 15.58 51.07 -31.51
C ILE A 38 16.70 50.15 -32.04
N PRO A 39 16.83 48.91 -31.53
CA PRO A 39 17.82 47.97 -32.04
C PRO A 39 17.56 47.58 -33.50
N GLU A 40 18.63 47.28 -34.23
CA GLU A 40 18.55 46.75 -35.60
C GLU A 40 17.79 45.40 -35.65
N PRO A 41 17.13 45.07 -36.78
CA PRO A 41 16.47 43.78 -36.96
C PRO A 41 17.39 42.58 -36.74
N LEU A 42 16.81 41.48 -36.25
CA LEU A 42 17.51 40.22 -35.99
C LEU A 42 18.15 39.70 -37.27
N LYS A 43 19.46 39.50 -37.23
CA LYS A 43 20.24 38.94 -38.36
C LYS A 43 20.23 37.41 -38.38
N GLN A 44 19.89 36.78 -37.27
CA GLN A 44 19.86 35.34 -37.08
C GLN A 44 18.69 34.97 -36.16
N PRO A 45 18.11 33.76 -36.31
CA PRO A 45 17.08 33.28 -35.41
C PRO A 45 17.63 33.10 -33.99
N LEU A 46 16.82 33.45 -33.00
CA LEU A 46 17.15 33.29 -31.58
C LEU A 46 16.91 31.83 -31.12
N PRO A 47 17.53 31.39 -30.00
CA PRO A 47 17.25 30.10 -29.41
C PRO A 47 15.77 29.95 -29.05
N THR A 48 15.18 28.80 -29.39
CA THR A 48 13.78 28.46 -29.07
C THR A 48 13.67 27.29 -28.09
N SER A 49 14.79 26.90 -27.47
CA SER A 49 14.88 25.85 -26.47
C SER A 49 15.84 26.25 -25.36
N PHE A 50 15.42 26.06 -24.12
CA PHE A 50 16.15 26.42 -22.90
C PHE A 50 16.12 25.27 -21.90
N GLU A 51 17.02 25.31 -20.92
CA GLU A 51 17.16 24.30 -19.86
C GLU A 51 16.80 24.91 -18.51
N CYS A 52 15.93 24.23 -17.76
CA CYS A 52 15.75 24.43 -16.32
C CYS A 52 16.58 23.35 -15.62
N ARG A 53 17.65 23.75 -14.94
CA ARG A 53 18.63 22.81 -14.36
C ARG A 53 18.36 22.56 -12.88
N TRP A 54 18.65 21.33 -12.45
CA TRP A 54 18.50 20.93 -11.06
C TRP A 54 19.43 21.69 -10.11
N THR A 55 18.96 21.97 -8.90
CA THR A 55 19.79 22.43 -7.77
C THR A 55 19.46 21.67 -6.49
N ASP A 56 20.50 21.33 -5.72
CA ASP A 56 20.36 20.84 -4.32
C ASP A 56 20.71 21.94 -3.30
N SER A 57 21.08 23.14 -3.78
CA SER A 57 21.40 24.28 -2.92
C SER A 57 20.16 25.12 -2.70
N ALA A 58 19.91 25.48 -1.44
CA ALA A 58 18.86 26.42 -1.09
C ALA A 58 19.13 27.79 -1.74
N ILE A 59 18.09 28.41 -2.27
CA ILE A 59 18.09 29.77 -2.79
C ILE A 59 17.53 30.69 -1.70
N THR A 60 18.22 31.79 -1.41
CA THR A 60 17.77 32.79 -0.46
C THR A 60 17.12 33.92 -1.25
N LEU A 61 15.78 34.03 -1.18
CA LEU A 61 15.08 35.09 -1.92
C LEU A 61 15.46 36.47 -1.38
N ASP A 62 16.31 37.19 -2.11
CA ASP A 62 16.69 38.58 -1.81
C ASP A 62 16.65 39.49 -3.05
N GLY A 63 16.34 38.91 -4.22
CA GLY A 63 16.23 39.62 -5.49
C GLY A 63 17.54 39.65 -6.27
N VAL A 64 18.58 38.92 -5.87
CA VAL A 64 19.91 38.91 -6.49
C VAL A 64 20.37 37.48 -6.74
N ALA A 65 20.75 37.15 -7.99
CA ALA A 65 21.25 35.81 -8.34
C ALA A 65 22.77 35.62 -8.09
N ASP A 66 23.23 35.78 -6.86
CA ASP A 66 24.66 35.65 -6.49
C ASP A 66 25.04 34.26 -5.93
N GLU A 67 24.06 33.42 -5.60
CA GLU A 67 24.30 32.09 -5.06
C GLU A 67 25.01 31.16 -6.08
N PRO A 68 25.81 30.19 -5.60
CA PRO A 68 26.49 29.24 -6.48
C PRO A 68 25.57 28.52 -7.47
N ALA A 69 24.34 28.19 -7.05
CA ALA A 69 23.35 27.53 -7.88
C ALA A 69 23.05 28.30 -9.18
N TRP A 70 22.93 29.64 -9.10
CA TRP A 70 22.65 30.49 -10.26
C TRP A 70 23.77 30.57 -11.28
N LYS A 71 24.99 30.14 -10.93
CA LYS A 71 26.11 30.00 -11.88
C LYS A 71 25.95 28.79 -12.79
N HIS A 72 25.19 27.79 -12.35
CA HIS A 72 24.88 26.59 -13.13
C HIS A 72 23.67 26.76 -14.05
N ALA A 73 22.78 27.72 -13.76
CA ALA A 73 21.62 28.02 -14.59
C ALA A 73 22.02 28.50 -15.99
N GLN A 74 21.24 28.14 -17.01
CA GLN A 74 21.42 28.69 -18.36
C GLN A 74 20.91 30.14 -18.40
N PRO A 75 21.71 31.11 -18.87
CA PRO A 75 21.22 32.47 -19.10
C PRO A 75 20.28 32.51 -20.32
N ILE A 76 19.13 33.13 -20.16
CA ILE A 76 18.10 33.33 -21.19
C ILE A 76 18.01 34.84 -21.48
N ALA A 77 18.65 35.29 -22.56
CA ALA A 77 18.71 36.71 -22.95
C ALA A 77 17.98 37.01 -24.27
N ALA A 78 17.08 36.13 -24.71
CA ALA A 78 16.42 36.18 -26.02
C ALA A 78 15.14 37.05 -26.04
N PHE A 79 15.07 38.11 -25.22
CA PHE A 79 13.91 39.00 -25.13
C PHE A 79 13.80 39.89 -26.38
N HIS A 80 12.81 39.60 -27.23
CA HIS A 80 12.65 40.21 -28.54
C HIS A 80 11.18 40.51 -28.86
N LEU A 81 10.93 41.23 -29.95
CA LEU A 81 9.60 41.60 -30.43
C LEU A 81 9.22 40.78 -31.69
N PRO A 82 8.79 39.51 -31.54
CA PRO A 82 8.57 38.61 -32.69
C PRO A 82 7.40 39.01 -33.60
N TRP A 83 6.40 39.73 -33.08
CA TRP A 83 5.24 40.20 -33.86
C TRP A 83 5.58 41.24 -34.94
N LEU A 84 6.79 41.82 -34.91
CA LEU A 84 7.26 42.73 -35.95
C LEU A 84 7.62 42.01 -37.27
N GLY A 85 7.55 40.68 -37.32
CA GLY A 85 7.80 39.88 -38.52
C GLY A 85 9.23 40.07 -39.02
N ASP A 86 9.40 40.50 -40.27
CA ASP A 86 10.72 40.70 -40.88
C ASP A 86 11.53 41.84 -40.23
N LYS A 87 10.89 42.61 -39.34
CA LYS A 87 11.49 43.66 -38.50
C LYS A 87 11.65 43.23 -37.04
N ALA A 88 11.51 41.93 -36.73
CA ALA A 88 11.77 41.41 -35.38
C ALA A 88 13.16 41.86 -34.92
N ARG A 89 13.25 42.31 -33.67
CA ARG A 89 14.46 42.89 -33.06
C ARG A 89 14.46 42.60 -31.56
N MET A 90 15.63 42.74 -30.94
CA MET A 90 15.75 42.73 -29.48
C MET A 90 14.96 43.89 -28.85
N GLY A 91 14.63 43.74 -27.57
CA GLY A 91 14.16 44.84 -26.74
C GLY A 91 15.19 45.98 -26.68
N ARG A 92 14.71 47.20 -26.46
CA ARG A 92 15.51 48.42 -26.29
C ARG A 92 16.45 48.34 -25.09
N THR A 93 16.00 47.69 -24.02
CA THR A 93 16.75 47.45 -22.79
C THR A 93 17.06 45.96 -22.66
N ALA A 94 18.19 45.63 -22.03
CA ALA A 94 18.56 44.23 -21.83
C ALA A 94 17.74 43.58 -20.72
N ALA A 95 17.40 42.30 -20.92
CA ALA A 95 16.86 41.43 -19.88
C ALA A 95 17.54 40.05 -19.96
N THR A 96 17.89 39.48 -18.81
CA THR A 96 18.47 38.14 -18.72
C THR A 96 17.80 37.34 -17.60
N ALA A 97 17.10 36.28 -17.99
CA ALA A 97 16.46 35.37 -17.06
C ALA A 97 17.31 34.11 -16.80
N LYS A 98 17.06 33.47 -15.66
CA LYS A 98 17.62 32.17 -15.26
C LYS A 98 16.51 31.35 -14.61
N LEU A 99 16.49 30.05 -14.90
CA LEU A 99 15.56 29.10 -14.31
C LEU A 99 16.32 27.92 -13.68
N LEU A 100 15.92 27.55 -12.47
CA LEU A 100 16.40 26.37 -11.75
C LEU A 100 15.20 25.61 -11.19
N TRP A 101 15.40 24.35 -10.83
CA TRP A 101 14.39 23.61 -10.09
C TRP A 101 14.98 22.64 -9.08
N ASP A 102 14.19 22.31 -8.08
CA ASP A 102 14.53 21.29 -7.10
C ASP A 102 13.32 20.39 -6.79
N ARG A 103 13.34 19.76 -5.62
CA ARG A 103 12.29 18.85 -5.15
C ARG A 103 10.96 19.54 -4.92
N GLU A 104 10.97 20.80 -4.51
CA GLU A 104 9.84 21.55 -3.96
C GLU A 104 9.40 22.69 -4.86
N TYR A 105 10.34 23.32 -5.57
CA TYR A 105 10.11 24.56 -6.29
C TYR A 105 10.67 24.58 -7.72
N LEU A 106 10.00 25.38 -8.55
CA LEU A 106 10.58 26.05 -9.71
C LEU A 106 11.12 27.40 -9.26
N TYR A 107 12.39 27.69 -9.49
CA TYR A 107 13.03 28.98 -9.21
C TYR A 107 13.19 29.80 -10.48
N PHE A 108 13.03 31.11 -10.35
CA PHE A 108 13.28 32.07 -11.42
C PHE A 108 14.04 33.29 -10.91
N HIS A 109 14.88 33.85 -11.77
CA HIS A 109 15.48 35.15 -11.59
C HIS A 109 15.47 35.89 -12.93
N CYS A 110 15.22 37.20 -12.93
CA CYS A 110 15.38 38.05 -14.11
C CYS A 110 16.08 39.36 -13.73
N GLU A 111 17.22 39.63 -14.38
CA GLU A 111 17.90 40.93 -14.34
C GLU A 111 17.40 41.78 -15.51
N MET A 112 16.93 42.99 -15.24
CA MET A 112 16.33 43.88 -16.22
C MET A 112 16.96 45.27 -16.13
N GLU A 113 17.45 45.79 -17.25
CA GLU A 113 17.88 47.18 -17.39
C GLU A 113 16.66 48.07 -17.55
N ASP A 114 16.58 49.14 -16.79
CA ASP A 114 15.48 50.10 -16.85
C ASP A 114 15.99 51.46 -16.38
N SER A 115 15.76 52.51 -17.15
CA SER A 115 16.17 53.87 -16.78
C SER A 115 15.05 54.68 -16.13
N ASP A 116 13.85 54.10 -15.98
CA ASP A 116 12.65 54.81 -15.59
C ASP A 116 11.62 53.90 -14.85
N LEU A 117 11.97 53.44 -13.65
CA LEU A 117 11.20 52.43 -12.92
C LEU A 117 9.77 52.90 -12.60
N PHE A 118 8.78 52.16 -13.06
CA PHE A 118 7.36 52.44 -12.89
C PHE A 118 6.56 51.20 -12.51
N ALA A 119 6.06 51.19 -11.28
CA ALA A 119 5.05 50.27 -10.81
C ALA A 119 4.21 50.89 -9.70
N ASP A 120 3.03 51.40 -10.04
CA ASP A 120 2.06 51.99 -9.10
C ASP A 120 0.97 50.99 -8.64
N ILE A 121 0.86 49.84 -9.31
CA ILE A 121 -0.04 48.75 -8.92
C ILE A 121 0.65 47.89 -7.87
N THR A 122 0.08 47.86 -6.66
CA THR A 122 0.63 47.11 -5.51
C THR A 122 -0.27 45.96 -5.07
N ALA A 123 -1.48 45.87 -5.61
CA ALA A 123 -2.43 44.84 -5.28
C ALA A 123 -2.06 43.50 -5.94
N HIS A 124 -2.20 42.41 -5.18
CA HIS A 124 -2.19 41.05 -5.73
C HIS A 124 -3.36 40.88 -6.71
N ASP A 125 -3.13 40.22 -7.84
CA ASP A 125 -4.03 40.13 -9.00
C ASP A 125 -4.41 41.48 -9.64
N GLY A 126 -3.60 42.52 -9.43
CA GLY A 126 -3.73 43.77 -10.17
C GLY A 126 -3.44 43.58 -11.67
N GLU A 127 -3.81 44.55 -12.50
CA GLU A 127 -3.46 44.56 -13.94
C GLU A 127 -1.96 44.90 -14.13
N LEU A 128 -1.06 44.04 -13.62
CA LEU A 128 0.37 44.37 -13.47
C LEU A 128 1.07 44.64 -14.81
N TRP A 129 0.55 44.13 -15.92
CA TRP A 129 0.99 44.45 -17.29
C TRP A 129 0.85 45.94 -17.68
N LYS A 130 0.23 46.78 -16.83
CA LYS A 130 0.21 48.25 -16.95
C LYS A 130 1.44 48.93 -16.33
N ASN A 131 2.38 48.16 -15.79
CA ASN A 131 3.60 48.61 -15.13
C ASN A 131 4.83 47.88 -15.69
N ASP A 132 6.02 48.21 -15.20
CA ASP A 132 7.21 47.39 -15.40
C ASP A 132 7.00 46.04 -14.72
N VAL A 133 6.84 45.00 -15.54
CA VAL A 133 6.49 43.65 -15.08
C VAL A 133 7.28 42.58 -15.80
N PHE A 134 7.64 41.54 -15.07
CA PHE A 134 8.18 40.30 -15.59
C PHE A 134 7.11 39.22 -15.52
N GLU A 135 6.87 38.53 -16.64
CA GLU A 135 5.83 37.52 -16.78
C GLU A 135 6.42 36.17 -17.17
N ILE A 136 5.86 35.10 -16.61
CA ILE A 136 6.24 33.71 -16.84
C ILE A 136 5.00 32.95 -17.27
N PHE A 137 5.02 32.39 -18.48
CA PHE A 137 3.98 31.50 -18.98
C PHE A 137 4.53 30.08 -19.12
N LEU A 138 3.81 29.11 -18.53
CA LEU A 138 4.21 27.71 -18.52
C LEU A 138 3.07 26.81 -18.99
N ARG A 139 3.32 26.04 -20.05
CA ARG A 139 2.42 24.95 -20.47
C ARG A 139 3.11 23.61 -20.24
N PRO A 140 2.66 22.82 -19.24
CA PRO A 140 3.33 21.56 -18.87
C PRO A 140 3.33 20.47 -19.94
N ASP A 141 2.43 20.54 -20.94
CA ASP A 141 2.37 19.56 -22.02
C ASP A 141 1.92 20.23 -23.33
N ALA A 142 2.64 19.97 -24.41
CA ALA A 142 2.36 20.59 -25.71
C ALA A 142 1.07 20.08 -26.38
N THR A 143 0.54 18.93 -25.95
CA THR A 143 -0.62 18.25 -26.54
C THR A 143 -1.85 18.25 -25.64
N ARG A 144 -1.67 18.45 -24.33
CA ARG A 144 -2.76 18.55 -23.36
C ARG A 144 -3.12 20.01 -23.06
N ALA A 145 -4.31 20.21 -22.52
CA ALA A 145 -4.80 21.52 -22.10
C ALA A 145 -4.22 21.92 -20.73
N GLY A 146 -4.33 23.20 -20.38
CA GLY A 146 -3.78 23.76 -19.14
C GLY A 146 -2.46 24.50 -19.34
N TYR A 147 -2.44 25.80 -19.02
CA TYR A 147 -1.21 26.57 -18.85
C TYR A 147 -1.36 27.61 -17.72
N TYR A 148 -0.23 28.13 -17.27
CA TYR A 148 -0.13 29.04 -16.14
C TYR A 148 0.49 30.36 -16.58
N GLU A 149 0.12 31.42 -15.87
CA GLU A 149 0.73 32.74 -15.94
C GLU A 149 1.09 33.19 -14.54
N PHE A 150 2.30 33.71 -14.39
CA PHE A 150 2.81 34.30 -13.17
C PHE A 150 3.46 35.63 -13.50
N GLN A 151 3.17 36.69 -12.76
CA GLN A 151 3.77 38.00 -12.96
C GLN A 151 4.30 38.58 -11.65
N VAL A 152 5.41 39.31 -11.75
CA VAL A 152 5.93 40.14 -10.66
C VAL A 152 6.33 41.49 -11.24
N ASN A 153 5.80 42.58 -10.68
CA ASN A 153 6.18 43.94 -11.10
C ASN A 153 7.29 44.53 -10.23
N ALA A 154 7.83 45.69 -10.61
CA ALA A 154 8.90 46.37 -9.87
C ALA A 154 8.50 46.79 -8.43
N ALA A 155 7.19 46.88 -8.11
CA ALA A 155 6.71 47.10 -6.75
C ALA A 155 6.67 45.82 -5.89
N GLY A 156 6.91 44.65 -6.50
CA GLY A 156 6.81 43.34 -5.85
C GLY A 156 5.39 42.79 -5.74
N ALA A 157 4.42 43.35 -6.46
CA ALA A 157 3.07 42.80 -6.55
C ALA A 157 3.06 41.54 -7.43
N HIS A 158 2.13 40.62 -7.15
CA HIS A 158 1.99 39.33 -7.85
C HIS A 158 0.69 39.24 -8.62
N PHE A 159 0.74 38.54 -9.75
CA PHE A 159 -0.43 38.02 -10.45
C PHE A 159 -0.17 36.54 -10.73
N ASP A 160 -1.14 35.69 -10.46
CA ASP A 160 -1.06 34.27 -10.75
C ASP A 160 -2.38 33.72 -11.27
N ALA A 161 -2.31 32.96 -12.35
CA ALA A 161 -3.50 32.44 -13.01
C ALA A 161 -3.26 31.06 -13.64
N PHE A 162 -4.32 30.25 -13.62
CA PHE A 162 -4.40 29.00 -14.36
C PHE A 162 -5.53 29.05 -15.39
N TYR A 163 -5.21 28.57 -16.58
CA TYR A 163 -6.08 28.58 -17.74
C TYR A 163 -6.37 27.14 -18.17
N PRO A 164 -7.56 26.58 -17.86
CA PRO A 164 -7.86 25.17 -18.10
C PRO A 164 -7.89 24.83 -19.59
N LYS A 165 -8.37 25.77 -20.42
CA LYS A 165 -8.40 25.70 -21.89
C LYS A 165 -8.16 27.10 -22.45
N TYR A 166 -7.53 27.15 -23.62
CA TYR A 166 -7.51 28.37 -24.44
C TYR A 166 -8.57 28.22 -25.53
N ASP A 167 -9.68 28.98 -25.44
CA ASP A 167 -10.69 29.06 -26.49
C ASP A 167 -10.62 30.43 -27.18
N VAL A 168 -10.23 30.42 -28.46
CA VAL A 168 -10.09 31.63 -29.28
C VAL A 168 -11.46 32.26 -29.63
N THR A 169 -12.57 31.53 -29.44
CA THR A 169 -13.90 31.93 -29.88
C THR A 169 -14.76 32.57 -28.79
N SER A 170 -14.50 32.29 -27.51
CA SER A 170 -15.23 32.84 -26.36
C SER A 170 -14.40 33.79 -25.48
N GLY A 171 -13.10 33.92 -25.76
CA GLY A 171 -12.16 34.63 -24.90
C GLY A 171 -11.55 33.69 -23.85
N VAL A 172 -10.61 34.21 -23.08
CA VAL A 172 -9.91 33.42 -22.08
C VAL A 172 -10.78 33.33 -20.82
N GLU A 173 -11.46 32.21 -20.59
CA GLU A 173 -12.04 31.89 -19.28
C GLU A 173 -10.90 31.55 -18.32
N TRP A 174 -10.34 32.60 -17.72
CA TRP A 174 -9.47 32.45 -16.57
C TRP A 174 -10.32 32.17 -15.36
N SER A 175 -9.85 31.25 -14.54
CA SER A 175 -10.56 30.83 -13.37
C SER A 175 -9.72 31.32 -12.18
N LYS A 176 -10.21 32.31 -11.40
CA LYS A 176 -9.69 32.64 -10.06
C LYS A 176 -9.88 31.43 -9.16
N VAL A 177 -9.00 30.45 -9.30
CA VAL A 177 -9.29 29.12 -8.85
C VAL A 177 -8.09 28.63 -8.08
N GLY A 178 -8.23 28.70 -6.75
CA GLY A 178 -7.24 28.27 -5.78
C GLY A 178 -6.22 29.33 -5.40
N GLN A 179 -5.52 29.06 -4.30
CA GLN A 179 -4.41 29.86 -3.81
C GLN A 179 -3.11 29.33 -4.43
N PHE A 180 -2.36 30.19 -5.12
CA PHE A 180 -0.99 29.91 -5.54
C PHE A 180 0.01 30.29 -4.44
N HIS A 181 1.17 29.65 -4.46
CA HIS A 181 2.22 29.80 -3.46
C HIS A 181 3.51 30.34 -4.10
N MET A 182 3.37 31.31 -5.01
CA MET A 182 4.51 32.04 -5.55
C MET A 182 5.07 33.00 -4.50
N GLU A 183 6.39 32.96 -4.32
CA GLU A 183 7.12 33.90 -3.47
C GLU A 183 8.18 34.61 -4.32
N SER A 184 8.38 35.91 -4.13
CA SER A 184 9.46 36.64 -4.80
C SER A 184 9.97 37.82 -3.98
N LYS A 185 11.18 38.28 -4.35
CA LYS A 185 11.79 39.52 -3.89
C LYS A 185 12.29 40.32 -5.08
N VAL A 186 12.10 41.64 -4.99
CA VAL A 186 12.54 42.61 -5.99
C VAL A 186 13.69 43.42 -5.43
N LYS A 187 14.74 43.59 -6.24
CA LYS A 187 15.86 44.48 -5.97
C LYS A 187 15.85 45.62 -6.97
N LEU A 188 15.59 46.83 -6.50
CA LEU A 188 15.65 48.04 -7.31
C LEU A 188 17.07 48.63 -7.32
N ARG A 189 17.50 49.11 -8.48
CA ARG A 189 18.71 49.94 -8.66
C ARG A 189 18.28 51.32 -9.17
N GLY A 190 17.50 52.01 -8.35
CA GLY A 190 16.81 53.24 -8.74
C GLY A 190 15.73 53.67 -7.75
N THR A 191 14.90 54.63 -8.14
CA THR A 191 13.78 55.14 -7.35
C THR A 191 12.44 54.82 -8.01
N LEU A 192 11.66 53.92 -7.41
CA LEU A 192 10.37 53.51 -7.97
C LEU A 192 9.39 54.70 -8.13
N ASN A 193 8.74 54.78 -9.30
CA ASN A 193 7.73 55.78 -9.66
C ASN A 193 8.24 57.23 -9.70
N LYS A 194 9.55 57.44 -9.72
CA LYS A 194 10.14 58.77 -9.85
C LYS A 194 10.57 59.02 -11.30
N ARG A 195 9.59 59.32 -12.15
CA ARG A 195 9.75 59.37 -13.61
C ARG A 195 10.68 60.47 -14.14
N ASP A 196 11.20 61.33 -13.28
CA ASP A 196 12.09 62.44 -13.61
C ASP A 196 13.56 62.17 -13.25
N ASP A 197 13.91 61.06 -12.59
CA ASP A 197 15.30 60.69 -12.33
C ASP A 197 15.84 59.63 -13.29
N THR A 198 16.98 59.02 -12.99
CA THR A 198 17.63 58.03 -13.87
C THR A 198 17.97 56.79 -13.07
N ASP A 199 17.31 55.71 -13.45
CA ASP A 199 17.51 54.39 -12.84
C ASP A 199 18.51 53.54 -13.62
N LYS A 200 18.90 52.42 -13.03
CA LYS A 200 19.77 51.40 -13.65
C LYS A 200 19.07 50.07 -13.87
N GLY A 201 17.84 49.93 -13.39
CA GLY A 201 17.03 48.73 -13.57
C GLY A 201 16.62 48.06 -12.27
N TRP A 202 16.14 46.84 -12.41
CA TRP A 202 15.65 46.04 -11.31
C TRP A 202 15.84 44.55 -11.58
N SER A 203 15.80 43.75 -10.53
CA SER A 203 15.73 42.31 -10.63
C SER A 203 14.62 41.75 -9.78
N VAL A 204 14.11 40.61 -10.22
CA VAL A 204 13.21 39.77 -9.43
C VAL A 204 13.83 38.40 -9.28
N GLU A 205 13.75 37.87 -8.06
CA GLU A 205 14.07 36.48 -7.74
C GLU A 205 12.86 35.86 -7.05
N GLY A 206 12.47 34.66 -7.45
CA GLY A 206 11.32 33.99 -6.88
C GLY A 206 11.30 32.49 -7.04
N ARG A 207 10.29 31.88 -6.44
CA ARG A 207 10.02 30.44 -6.48
C ARG A 207 8.52 30.17 -6.55
N ILE A 208 8.16 29.06 -7.20
CA ILE A 208 6.77 28.60 -7.35
C ILE A 208 6.71 27.14 -6.89
N SER A 209 5.77 26.82 -6.00
CA SER A 209 5.62 25.47 -5.46
C SER A 209 5.14 24.49 -6.54
N TRP A 210 5.71 23.29 -6.58
CA TRP A 210 5.20 22.24 -7.47
C TRP A 210 3.76 21.82 -7.18
N THR A 211 3.25 22.08 -5.97
CA THR A 211 1.84 21.81 -5.62
C THR A 211 0.87 22.60 -6.49
N ASP A 212 1.26 23.79 -6.94
CA ASP A 212 0.43 24.66 -7.77
C ASP A 212 0.21 24.08 -9.19
N PHE A 213 1.08 23.15 -9.59
CA PHE A 213 1.02 22.47 -10.89
C PHE A 213 0.24 21.15 -10.87
N VAL A 214 -0.31 20.69 -9.73
CA VAL A 214 -0.91 19.34 -9.62
C VAL A 214 -2.06 19.10 -10.60
N ARG A 215 -2.81 20.15 -10.96
CA ARG A 215 -3.88 20.09 -11.98
C ARG A 215 -3.40 19.61 -13.34
N THR A 216 -2.13 19.87 -13.64
CA THR A 216 -1.47 19.48 -14.91
C THR A 216 -0.34 18.48 -14.65
N GLY A 217 -0.51 17.62 -13.65
CA GLY A 217 0.39 16.51 -13.36
C GLY A 217 1.53 16.84 -12.41
N GLY A 218 1.65 18.10 -11.97
CA GLY A 218 2.60 18.51 -10.95
C GLY A 218 4.05 18.62 -11.44
N ARG A 219 4.98 18.35 -10.53
CA ARG A 219 6.43 18.42 -10.76
C ARG A 219 6.86 17.71 -12.06
N PRO A 220 7.77 18.28 -12.85
CA PRO A 220 8.34 17.62 -14.03
C PRO A 220 9.25 16.44 -13.64
N VAL A 221 9.47 15.53 -14.59
CA VAL A 221 10.49 14.48 -14.48
C VAL A 221 11.76 14.87 -15.25
N PRO A 222 12.96 14.39 -14.86
CA PRO A 222 14.17 14.62 -15.65
C PRO A 222 14.00 14.27 -17.13
N GLY A 223 14.39 15.18 -18.02
CA GLY A 223 14.23 15.09 -19.47
C GLY A 223 12.86 15.55 -19.99
N GLU A 224 11.92 15.89 -19.13
CA GLU A 224 10.61 16.39 -19.54
C GLU A 224 10.72 17.78 -20.18
N LYS A 225 9.84 18.03 -21.15
CA LYS A 225 9.81 19.27 -21.93
C LYS A 225 8.48 19.96 -21.75
N TRP A 226 8.51 21.19 -21.27
CA TRP A 226 7.36 22.08 -21.20
C TRP A 226 7.46 23.15 -22.27
N LYS A 227 6.38 23.90 -22.47
CA LYS A 227 6.45 25.15 -23.20
C LYS A 227 6.61 26.33 -22.24
N LEU A 228 7.43 27.29 -22.65
CA LEU A 228 7.80 28.46 -21.89
C LEU A 228 7.66 29.71 -22.75
N ASN A 229 7.09 30.75 -22.15
CA ASN A 229 7.32 32.12 -22.57
C ASN A 229 7.69 32.97 -21.35
N LEU A 230 8.69 33.81 -21.51
CA LEU A 230 9.10 34.81 -20.54
C LEU A 230 8.89 36.15 -21.23
N CYS A 231 8.17 37.06 -20.59
CA CYS A 231 7.88 38.38 -21.13
C CYS A 231 8.30 39.46 -20.15
N ARG A 232 8.53 40.65 -20.70
CA ARG A 232 8.68 41.88 -19.94
C ARG A 232 7.90 43.01 -20.61
N TYR A 233 7.12 43.75 -19.84
CA TYR A 233 6.72 45.12 -20.20
C TYR A 233 7.72 46.11 -19.61
N ASP A 234 8.17 47.05 -20.44
CA ASP A 234 9.09 48.13 -20.07
C ASP A 234 8.42 49.47 -20.42
N TYR A 235 8.13 50.26 -19.40
CA TYR A 235 7.48 51.56 -19.49
C TYR A 235 8.49 52.68 -19.36
N HIS A 236 8.64 53.49 -20.41
CA HIS A 236 9.48 54.68 -20.37
C HIS A 236 8.66 55.94 -20.65
N ALA A 237 8.90 57.03 -19.91
CA ALA A 237 8.12 58.26 -19.98
C ALA A 237 8.21 58.92 -21.36
N ASP A 238 9.34 58.76 -22.03
CA ASP A 238 9.59 59.30 -23.37
C ASP A 238 9.14 58.37 -24.51
N TRP A 239 8.66 57.15 -24.21
CA TRP A 239 8.17 56.24 -25.24
C TRP A 239 6.66 56.43 -25.44
N LYS A 240 6.24 56.38 -26.71
CA LYS A 240 4.83 56.54 -27.06
C LYS A 240 3.94 55.42 -26.50
N GLU A 241 4.50 54.22 -26.43
CA GLU A 241 3.85 53.01 -25.94
C GLU A 241 4.90 52.21 -25.15
N PRO A 242 4.48 51.41 -24.14
CA PRO A 242 5.39 50.49 -23.47
C PRO A 242 5.96 49.48 -24.46
N GLU A 243 7.19 49.03 -24.20
CA GLU A 243 7.80 47.98 -25.00
C GLU A 243 7.59 46.62 -24.33
N LEU A 244 6.81 45.77 -24.99
CA LEU A 244 6.70 44.36 -24.64
C LEU A 244 7.80 43.58 -25.36
N SER A 245 8.50 42.70 -24.67
CA SER A 245 9.45 41.77 -25.27
C SER A 245 9.28 40.37 -24.68
N CYS A 246 9.54 39.32 -25.47
CA CYS A 246 9.42 37.94 -24.99
C CYS A 246 10.46 36.99 -25.60
N VAL A 247 10.56 35.77 -25.07
CA VAL A 247 11.52 34.75 -25.57
C VAL A 247 10.91 33.76 -26.55
N ALA A 248 9.58 33.68 -26.63
CA ALA A 248 8.90 32.75 -27.53
C ALA A 248 8.90 33.23 -29.01
N PRO A 249 9.03 32.33 -29.99
CA PRO A 249 9.05 32.67 -31.42
C PRO A 249 7.66 32.92 -32.04
N ILE A 250 6.76 33.63 -31.33
CA ILE A 250 5.34 33.74 -31.71
C ILE A 250 5.16 34.61 -32.98
N ALA A 251 4.66 34.04 -34.08
CA ALA A 251 4.62 34.71 -35.39
C ALA A 251 3.29 35.45 -35.69
N LYS A 252 3.40 36.68 -36.21
CA LYS A 252 2.40 37.51 -36.96
C LYS A 252 0.91 37.34 -36.58
N LYS A 253 0.50 37.79 -35.37
CA LYS A 253 -0.93 37.96 -34.98
C LYS A 253 -1.15 39.18 -34.06
N LYS A 254 -2.40 39.56 -33.76
CA LYS A 254 -2.76 40.74 -32.93
C LYS A 254 -2.48 40.52 -31.43
N ILE A 255 -1.76 41.47 -30.81
CA ILE A 255 -1.14 41.43 -29.46
C ILE A 255 -2.01 40.84 -28.34
N PRO A 256 -3.26 41.26 -28.06
CA PRO A 256 -3.92 40.81 -26.83
C PRO A 256 -4.31 39.32 -26.84
N SER A 257 -4.59 38.74 -28.02
CA SER A 257 -5.14 37.39 -28.12
C SER A 257 -4.07 36.31 -28.17
N PHE A 258 -2.87 36.58 -28.71
CA PHE A 258 -1.89 35.52 -28.98
C PHE A 258 -0.95 35.19 -27.82
N PHE A 259 -0.80 36.04 -26.79
CA PHE A 259 0.10 35.72 -25.67
C PHE A 259 -0.30 34.43 -24.97
N HIS A 260 -1.59 34.12 -25.00
CA HIS A 260 -2.16 32.89 -24.47
C HIS A 260 -2.18 31.72 -25.49
N GLN A 261 -1.67 31.91 -26.72
CA GLN A 261 -1.43 30.84 -27.72
C GLN A 261 -0.13 30.09 -27.39
N SER A 262 -0.26 29.19 -26.42
CA SER A 262 0.87 28.45 -25.86
C SER A 262 1.48 27.40 -26.82
N GLU A 263 0.92 27.21 -28.02
CA GLU A 263 1.46 26.31 -29.06
C GLU A 263 2.84 26.77 -29.57
N ASP A 264 3.00 28.09 -29.74
CA ASP A 264 4.16 28.73 -30.36
C ASP A 264 5.26 29.12 -29.34
N TYR A 265 5.06 28.78 -28.07
CA TYR A 265 6.03 29.00 -27.01
C TYR A 265 7.34 28.23 -27.23
N ALA A 266 8.42 28.75 -26.66
CA ALA A 266 9.72 28.09 -26.62
C ALA A 266 9.65 26.79 -25.81
N THR A 267 10.64 25.91 -25.99
CA THR A 267 10.75 24.67 -25.22
C THR A 267 11.59 24.88 -23.96
N LEU A 268 11.11 24.39 -22.82
CA LEU A 268 11.88 24.30 -21.57
C LEU A 268 12.14 22.84 -21.22
N ALA A 269 13.39 22.41 -21.26
CA ALA A 269 13.80 21.06 -20.87
C ALA A 269 14.22 21.03 -19.40
N PHE A 270 13.61 20.16 -18.61
CA PHE A 270 13.99 19.94 -17.21
C PHE A 270 15.16 18.98 -17.13
N VAL A 271 16.33 19.50 -16.80
CA VAL A 271 17.54 18.70 -16.61
C VAL A 271 17.57 18.27 -15.14
N GLY A 272 17.49 16.95 -14.90
CA GLY A 272 17.52 16.38 -13.55
C GLY A 272 18.90 16.49 -12.90
N PRO A 273 19.04 15.99 -11.66
CA PRO A 273 20.33 15.95 -10.99
C PRO A 273 21.35 15.18 -11.84
N ASP A 274 22.52 15.78 -12.06
CA ASP A 274 23.66 15.10 -12.69
C ASP A 274 24.47 14.31 -11.65
N ALA A 275 25.32 13.39 -12.11
CA ALA A 275 26.18 12.61 -11.21
C ALA A 275 27.26 13.48 -10.50
N THR A 276 27.48 14.72 -10.95
CA THR A 276 28.42 15.68 -10.37
C THR A 276 27.81 16.43 -9.19
N THR A 277 27.30 15.68 -8.23
CA THR A 277 26.85 16.26 -6.94
C THR A 277 28.06 16.66 -6.10
N ALA A 278 27.91 17.71 -5.29
CA ALA A 278 28.94 18.16 -4.34
C ALA A 278 29.35 17.08 -3.29
N LYS A 279 28.51 16.05 -3.12
CA LYS A 279 28.75 14.91 -2.20
C LYS A 279 28.64 13.57 -2.97
N PRO A 280 29.76 12.85 -3.20
CA PRO A 280 29.74 11.52 -3.83
C PRO A 280 28.75 10.57 -3.15
N PHE A 281 28.07 9.73 -3.94
CA PHE A 281 27.11 8.75 -3.42
C PHE A 281 27.80 7.60 -2.69
N GLY A 282 27.07 6.90 -1.81
CA GLY A 282 27.59 5.69 -1.14
C GLY A 282 27.96 4.56 -2.11
N ILE A 283 27.19 4.43 -3.19
CA ILE A 283 27.41 3.50 -4.31
C ILE A 283 27.37 4.30 -5.61
N ASP A 284 28.40 4.18 -6.45
CA ASP A 284 28.54 5.00 -7.66
C ASP A 284 27.53 4.64 -8.76
N LYS A 285 27.29 3.35 -8.96
CA LYS A 285 26.42 2.83 -10.01
C LYS A 285 25.82 1.50 -9.61
N LEU A 286 24.59 1.25 -10.07
CA LEU A 286 23.94 -0.04 -9.91
C LEU A 286 24.49 -1.04 -10.94
N GLU A 287 25.13 -2.09 -10.45
CA GLU A 287 25.35 -3.32 -11.20
C GLU A 287 24.21 -4.27 -10.86
N ARG A 288 23.29 -4.57 -11.77
CA ARG A 288 22.11 -5.38 -11.38
C ARG A 288 22.52 -6.83 -11.07
N PRO A 289 22.06 -7.43 -9.95
CA PRO A 289 22.44 -8.78 -9.54
C PRO A 289 21.69 -9.86 -10.36
N THR A 290 21.95 -9.92 -11.67
CA THR A 290 21.27 -10.85 -12.60
C THR A 290 21.70 -12.30 -12.45
N SER A 291 22.77 -12.57 -11.69
CA SER A 291 23.24 -13.94 -11.40
C SER A 291 22.46 -14.64 -10.29
N SER A 292 21.47 -13.99 -9.67
CA SER A 292 20.66 -14.61 -8.61
C SER A 292 19.93 -15.84 -9.13
N THR A 293 20.10 -16.97 -8.44
CA THR A 293 19.37 -18.22 -8.67
C THR A 293 18.26 -18.44 -7.64
N VAL A 294 18.09 -17.51 -6.70
CA VAL A 294 17.08 -17.58 -5.62
C VAL A 294 15.69 -17.21 -6.16
N VAL A 295 15.23 -17.96 -7.16
CA VAL A 295 13.92 -17.88 -7.80
C VAL A 295 13.50 -19.32 -8.14
N GLY A 296 12.22 -19.64 -7.97
CA GLY A 296 11.67 -20.99 -8.10
C GLY A 296 11.29 -21.59 -6.75
N PHE A 297 11.02 -22.90 -6.73
CA PHE A 297 10.60 -23.63 -5.53
C PHE A 297 11.56 -24.81 -5.27
N PRO A 298 12.18 -24.88 -4.06
CA PRO A 298 13.02 -26.02 -3.67
C PRO A 298 12.21 -27.27 -3.34
N ASP A 299 10.95 -27.10 -2.99
CA ASP A 299 9.97 -28.14 -2.76
C ASP A 299 9.08 -28.27 -4.01
N PRO A 300 8.46 -29.44 -4.30
CA PRO A 300 7.49 -29.54 -5.38
C PRO A 300 6.42 -28.45 -5.22
N PRO A 301 6.13 -27.66 -6.26
CA PRO A 301 5.12 -26.63 -6.14
C PRO A 301 3.74 -27.27 -5.90
N PRO A 302 2.79 -26.53 -5.29
CA PRO A 302 1.43 -27.03 -5.13
C PRO A 302 0.85 -27.52 -6.45
N SER A 303 0.05 -28.58 -6.42
CA SER A 303 -0.49 -29.23 -7.62
C SER A 303 -1.30 -28.30 -8.53
N PHE A 304 -1.86 -27.21 -7.98
CA PHE A 304 -2.70 -26.27 -8.70
C PHE A 304 -2.31 -24.81 -8.43
N ILE A 305 -2.69 -23.96 -9.38
CA ILE A 305 -2.76 -22.50 -9.23
C ILE A 305 -4.21 -22.05 -9.41
N ALA A 306 -4.55 -20.89 -8.87
CA ALA A 306 -5.83 -20.26 -9.15
C ALA A 306 -5.80 -19.52 -10.48
N ALA A 307 -6.83 -19.71 -11.29
CA ALA A 307 -7.08 -18.96 -12.52
C ALA A 307 -8.48 -18.35 -12.46
N ARG A 308 -8.67 -17.20 -13.10
CA ARG A 308 -9.99 -16.59 -13.14
C ARG A 308 -10.95 -17.46 -13.97
N ALA A 309 -12.15 -17.70 -13.46
CA ALA A 309 -13.17 -18.49 -14.15
C ALA A 309 -13.99 -17.63 -15.12
N LEU A 310 -14.26 -16.37 -14.77
CA LEU A 310 -15.04 -15.42 -15.57
C LEU A 310 -14.20 -14.18 -15.91
N ASP A 311 -13.61 -14.16 -17.10
CA ASP A 311 -12.63 -13.14 -17.51
C ASP A 311 -13.18 -11.72 -17.68
N LYS A 312 -14.50 -11.53 -17.80
CA LYS A 312 -15.08 -10.18 -17.93
C LYS A 312 -15.91 -9.75 -16.72
N TYR A 313 -16.32 -10.69 -15.87
CA TYR A 313 -17.09 -10.38 -14.67
C TYR A 313 -16.13 -9.94 -13.56
N ARG A 314 -16.33 -8.72 -13.08
CA ARG A 314 -15.42 -7.98 -12.19
C ARG A 314 -16.21 -7.31 -11.07
N PRO A 315 -16.90 -8.09 -10.21
CA PRO A 315 -17.67 -7.53 -9.12
C PRO A 315 -16.75 -6.96 -8.03
N GLU A 316 -17.24 -5.96 -7.32
CA GLU A 316 -16.61 -5.51 -6.08
C GLU A 316 -16.99 -6.47 -4.93
N PHE A 317 -15.97 -6.91 -4.20
CA PHE A 317 -16.07 -7.66 -2.95
C PHE A 317 -17.16 -8.75 -2.94
N PRO A 318 -17.11 -9.74 -3.85
CA PRO A 318 -18.05 -10.85 -3.80
C PRO A 318 -17.84 -11.70 -2.53
N VAL A 319 -18.94 -12.12 -1.90
CA VAL A 319 -18.97 -12.85 -0.62
C VAL A 319 -19.29 -14.32 -0.83
N TYR A 320 -20.28 -14.63 -1.67
CA TYR A 320 -20.70 -15.98 -1.98
C TYR A 320 -21.42 -16.02 -3.34
N ALA A 321 -21.39 -17.16 -4.00
CA ALA A 321 -22.12 -17.40 -5.23
C ALA A 321 -22.74 -18.79 -5.20
N GLU A 322 -23.93 -18.93 -5.79
CA GLU A 322 -24.65 -20.20 -5.88
C GLU A 322 -25.33 -20.31 -7.24
N LEU A 323 -25.26 -21.50 -7.85
CA LEU A 323 -25.91 -21.79 -9.12
C LEU A 323 -27.42 -21.95 -8.94
N ILE A 324 -28.22 -21.35 -9.82
CA ILE A 324 -29.68 -21.50 -9.79
C ILE A 324 -30.06 -22.93 -10.28
N PRO A 325 -30.80 -23.73 -9.49
CA PRO A 325 -31.27 -25.06 -9.91
C PRO A 325 -32.32 -24.94 -11.03
N GLY A 326 -32.39 -25.94 -11.90
CA GLY A 326 -33.25 -25.89 -13.10
C GLY A 326 -32.47 -25.82 -14.41
N GLY A 327 -31.16 -25.70 -14.30
CA GLY A 327 -30.21 -26.18 -15.28
C GLY A 327 -29.80 -27.62 -14.99
N GLY A 328 -30.58 -28.62 -15.42
CA GLY A 328 -30.15 -30.00 -15.71
C GLY A 328 -29.58 -30.84 -14.55
N THR A 329 -29.98 -32.11 -14.48
CA THR A 329 -29.17 -33.13 -13.80
C THR A 329 -27.82 -33.27 -14.49
N ARG A 330 -26.80 -33.74 -13.76
CA ARG A 330 -25.49 -34.13 -14.32
C ARG A 330 -25.64 -34.77 -15.71
N GLY A 331 -25.14 -34.10 -16.74
CA GLY A 331 -25.06 -34.63 -18.11
C GLY A 331 -26.22 -34.31 -19.06
N ALA A 332 -27.23 -33.53 -18.66
CA ALA A 332 -28.26 -33.03 -19.58
C ALA A 332 -27.93 -31.59 -20.04
N PRO A 333 -27.97 -31.27 -21.36
CA PRO A 333 -27.83 -29.90 -21.84
C PRO A 333 -28.90 -29.00 -21.23
N LEU A 334 -28.50 -27.80 -20.79
CA LEU A 334 -29.44 -26.82 -20.26
C LEU A 334 -30.08 -26.08 -21.44
N PRO A 335 -31.41 -25.95 -21.50
CA PRO A 335 -32.03 -25.01 -22.42
C PRO A 335 -31.78 -23.57 -21.92
N GLY A 336 -30.71 -22.93 -22.41
CA GLY A 336 -30.34 -21.54 -22.11
C GLY A 336 -28.99 -21.37 -21.42
N ASP A 337 -28.55 -20.11 -21.24
CA ASP A 337 -27.35 -19.78 -20.47
C ASP A 337 -27.61 -20.05 -18.97
N PRO A 338 -26.80 -20.87 -18.27
CA PRO A 338 -26.94 -21.07 -16.83
C PRO A 338 -26.80 -19.75 -16.07
N GLU A 339 -27.53 -19.59 -14.98
CA GLU A 339 -27.51 -18.36 -14.16
C GLU A 339 -27.12 -18.66 -12.71
N MET A 340 -26.45 -17.71 -12.07
CA MET A 340 -26.02 -17.78 -10.67
C MET A 340 -26.50 -16.56 -9.90
N LEU A 341 -26.73 -16.72 -8.61
CA LEU A 341 -26.84 -15.60 -7.67
C LEU A 341 -25.48 -15.34 -7.03
N VAL A 342 -25.11 -14.07 -6.93
CA VAL A 342 -23.86 -13.60 -6.32
C VAL A 342 -24.19 -12.55 -5.27
N ILE A 343 -23.66 -12.73 -4.06
CA ILE A 343 -23.68 -11.74 -3.00
C ILE A 343 -22.44 -10.85 -3.15
N THR A 344 -22.62 -9.54 -3.24
CA THR A 344 -21.54 -8.56 -3.41
C THR A 344 -21.62 -7.44 -2.39
N GLN A 345 -20.52 -6.69 -2.22
CA GLN A 345 -20.46 -5.48 -1.41
C GLN A 345 -19.81 -4.34 -2.21
N PRO A 346 -20.27 -3.10 -2.08
CA PRO A 346 -19.61 -1.94 -2.69
C PRO A 346 -18.29 -1.57 -1.99
N TRP A 347 -18.08 -2.01 -0.75
CA TRP A 347 -16.79 -1.94 -0.05
C TRP A 347 -16.70 -3.07 0.96
N ALA A 348 -15.47 -3.42 1.39
CA ALA A 348 -15.26 -4.50 2.36
C ALA A 348 -16.09 -4.29 3.64
N TYR A 349 -16.77 -5.34 4.10
CA TYR A 349 -17.59 -5.35 5.33
C TYR A 349 -18.79 -4.38 5.31
N GLY A 350 -19.18 -3.88 4.14
CA GLY A 350 -20.37 -3.06 3.96
C GLY A 350 -21.70 -3.83 3.84
N PRO A 351 -22.81 -3.12 3.58
CA PRO A 351 -24.08 -3.76 3.23
C PRO A 351 -23.94 -4.57 1.95
N THR A 352 -24.74 -5.62 1.81
CA THR A 352 -24.67 -6.52 0.64
C THR A 352 -25.82 -6.33 -0.33
N ALA A 353 -25.54 -6.59 -1.60
CA ALA A 353 -26.55 -6.81 -2.62
C ALA A 353 -26.54 -8.26 -3.11
N VAL A 354 -27.68 -8.74 -3.58
CA VAL A 354 -27.79 -10.02 -4.31
C VAL A 354 -28.07 -9.71 -5.77
N SER A 355 -27.18 -10.18 -6.64
CA SER A 355 -27.27 -10.00 -8.09
C SER A 355 -27.37 -11.35 -8.78
N ARG A 356 -28.15 -11.40 -9.85
CA ARG A 356 -28.16 -12.52 -10.78
C ARG A 356 -27.18 -12.24 -11.93
N ILE A 357 -26.42 -13.25 -12.32
CA ILE A 357 -25.54 -13.22 -13.47
C ILE A 357 -25.77 -14.44 -14.35
N LYS A 358 -25.47 -14.32 -15.64
CA LYS A 358 -25.23 -15.48 -16.51
C LYS A 358 -23.85 -16.07 -16.22
N TYR A 359 -23.71 -17.38 -16.29
CA TYR A 359 -22.42 -18.06 -16.18
C TYR A 359 -21.84 -18.35 -17.57
N GLY A 360 -20.66 -17.80 -17.84
CA GLY A 360 -19.91 -18.03 -19.08
C GLY A 360 -18.79 -17.01 -19.27
N ALA A 361 -17.76 -17.35 -20.04
CA ALA A 361 -16.59 -16.49 -20.26
C ALA A 361 -16.93 -15.11 -20.86
N ALA A 362 -18.09 -14.98 -21.52
CA ALA A 362 -18.57 -13.72 -22.08
C ALA A 362 -19.23 -12.78 -21.05
N THR A 363 -19.59 -13.26 -19.86
CA THR A 363 -20.30 -12.48 -18.83
C THR A 363 -19.45 -11.33 -18.32
N ALA A 364 -19.95 -10.11 -18.44
CA ALA A 364 -19.37 -8.87 -17.92
C ALA A 364 -20.19 -8.32 -16.72
N THR A 365 -19.63 -7.38 -15.96
CA THR A 365 -20.33 -6.77 -14.80
C THR A 365 -21.65 -6.10 -15.19
N LYS A 366 -21.74 -5.53 -16.39
CA LYS A 366 -22.99 -4.93 -16.91
C LYS A 366 -24.12 -5.95 -17.14
N ASP A 367 -23.79 -7.24 -17.22
CA ASP A 367 -24.77 -8.31 -17.39
C ASP A 367 -25.35 -8.77 -16.04
N ALA A 368 -24.82 -8.24 -14.92
CA ALA A 368 -25.36 -8.51 -13.60
C ALA A 368 -26.63 -7.70 -13.34
N VAL A 369 -27.72 -8.40 -13.03
CA VAL A 369 -29.00 -7.79 -12.66
C VAL A 369 -29.11 -7.81 -11.13
N LYS A 370 -29.04 -6.64 -10.50
CA LYS A 370 -29.29 -6.52 -9.05
C LYS A 370 -30.75 -6.90 -8.75
N LEU A 371 -30.95 -7.91 -7.91
CA LEU A 371 -32.27 -8.40 -7.51
C LEU A 371 -32.74 -7.72 -6.22
N MET A 372 -31.83 -7.53 -5.26
CA MET A 372 -32.14 -6.87 -4.00
C MET A 372 -30.90 -6.29 -3.32
N ASP A 373 -31.14 -5.27 -2.51
CA ASP A 373 -30.24 -4.89 -1.40
C ASP A 373 -30.69 -5.64 -0.14
N THR A 374 -29.75 -5.95 0.74
CA THR A 374 -30.05 -6.65 1.99
C THR A 374 -30.84 -5.72 2.93
N PRO A 375 -31.89 -6.19 3.63
CA PRO A 375 -32.72 -5.33 4.46
C PRO A 375 -31.94 -4.60 5.55
N SER A 376 -32.37 -3.37 5.88
CA SER A 376 -31.77 -2.53 6.94
C SER A 376 -30.25 -2.35 6.81
N GLU A 377 -29.72 -2.30 5.57
CA GLU A 377 -28.28 -2.24 5.29
C GLU A 377 -27.50 -3.43 5.88
N GLY A 378 -28.16 -4.58 6.02
CA GLY A 378 -27.57 -5.81 6.57
C GLY A 378 -26.51 -6.44 5.66
N THR A 379 -25.85 -7.45 6.19
CA THR A 379 -24.84 -8.24 5.48
C THR A 379 -25.34 -9.68 5.34
N ALA A 380 -25.45 -10.13 4.10
CA ALA A 380 -25.78 -11.50 3.71
C ALA A 380 -24.49 -12.34 3.61
N TYR A 381 -24.53 -13.55 4.15
CA TYR A 381 -23.36 -14.44 4.24
C TYR A 381 -23.50 -15.70 3.42
N GLY A 382 -24.73 -16.20 3.25
CA GLY A 382 -25.03 -17.43 2.54
C GLY A 382 -26.39 -17.38 1.87
N LEU A 383 -26.54 -18.19 0.82
CA LEU A 383 -27.82 -18.40 0.16
C LEU A 383 -27.91 -19.85 -0.33
N THR A 384 -29.12 -20.41 -0.35
CA THR A 384 -29.38 -21.74 -0.88
C THR A 384 -30.78 -21.78 -1.50
N PHE A 385 -30.99 -22.72 -2.42
CA PHE A 385 -32.30 -23.01 -2.98
C PHE A 385 -32.96 -24.16 -2.24
N HIS A 386 -34.29 -24.19 -2.26
CA HIS A 386 -35.04 -25.34 -1.78
C HIS A 386 -34.73 -26.58 -2.65
N PRO A 387 -34.67 -27.80 -2.09
CA PRO A 387 -34.49 -29.02 -2.88
C PRO A 387 -35.56 -29.23 -3.97
N LYS A 388 -36.75 -28.66 -3.75
CA LYS A 388 -37.88 -28.63 -4.70
C LYS A 388 -38.04 -27.28 -5.40
N PHE A 389 -36.95 -26.55 -5.63
CA PHE A 389 -36.99 -25.21 -6.23
C PHE A 389 -37.78 -25.17 -7.55
N ALA A 390 -37.65 -26.20 -8.40
CA ALA A 390 -38.39 -26.28 -9.65
C ALA A 390 -39.93 -26.32 -9.47
N GLU A 391 -40.40 -26.75 -8.29
CA GLU A 391 -41.82 -26.83 -7.95
C GLU A 391 -42.30 -25.58 -7.17
N ASN A 392 -41.52 -25.12 -6.20
CA ASN A 392 -41.96 -24.09 -5.24
C ASN A 392 -41.31 -22.71 -5.41
N GLY A 393 -40.22 -22.61 -6.18
CA GLY A 393 -39.51 -21.36 -6.42
C GLY A 393 -38.85 -20.76 -5.17
N TYR A 394 -38.60 -21.53 -4.11
CA TYR A 394 -38.07 -20.96 -2.87
C TYR A 394 -36.55 -20.85 -2.83
N VAL A 395 -36.08 -19.66 -2.48
CA VAL A 395 -34.68 -19.33 -2.17
C VAL A 395 -34.58 -18.81 -0.75
N TYR A 396 -33.50 -19.15 -0.06
CA TYR A 396 -33.24 -18.75 1.32
C TYR A 396 -31.94 -17.98 1.39
N ILE A 397 -31.97 -16.82 2.05
CA ILE A 397 -30.82 -15.94 2.23
C ILE A 397 -30.59 -15.77 3.72
N GLY A 398 -29.37 -16.07 4.17
CA GLY A 398 -28.93 -15.86 5.53
C GLY A 398 -28.16 -14.56 5.67
N TRP A 399 -28.62 -13.69 6.56
CA TRP A 399 -28.07 -12.34 6.74
C TRP A 399 -28.12 -11.88 8.20
N ASN A 400 -27.34 -10.84 8.52
CA ASN A 400 -27.34 -10.17 9.82
C ASN A 400 -27.58 -8.68 9.66
N GLY A 401 -28.43 -8.10 10.50
CA GLY A 401 -28.72 -6.66 10.49
C GLY A 401 -29.73 -6.27 11.54
N LYS A 402 -30.25 -5.04 11.47
CA LYS A 402 -31.28 -4.55 12.39
C LYS A 402 -32.66 -5.07 11.98
N LEU A 403 -33.38 -5.66 12.92
CA LEU A 403 -34.78 -6.06 12.75
C LEU A 403 -35.75 -5.05 13.39
N PRO A 404 -36.89 -4.74 12.76
CA PRO A 404 -37.90 -3.86 13.34
C PRO A 404 -38.36 -4.33 14.72
N GLY A 405 -38.43 -3.40 15.69
CA GLY A 405 -38.88 -3.68 17.05
C GLY A 405 -37.93 -4.53 17.89
N LYS A 406 -36.74 -4.88 17.39
CA LYS A 406 -35.74 -5.65 18.13
C LYS A 406 -34.49 -4.82 18.46
N PRO A 407 -33.94 -4.95 19.67
CA PRO A 407 -32.69 -4.29 20.01
C PRO A 407 -31.50 -4.98 19.32
N GLY A 408 -30.50 -4.18 18.93
CA GLY A 408 -29.25 -4.68 18.36
C GLY A 408 -29.40 -5.34 16.98
N LYS A 409 -28.40 -6.14 16.61
CA LYS A 409 -28.38 -6.91 15.37
C LYS A 409 -28.84 -8.34 15.59
N TRP A 410 -29.45 -8.90 14.55
CA TRP A 410 -30.02 -10.23 14.53
C TRP A 410 -29.57 -10.94 13.26
N SER A 411 -29.15 -12.19 13.42
CA SER A 411 -28.97 -13.12 12.30
C SER A 411 -30.30 -13.77 11.97
N VAL A 412 -30.60 -13.88 10.68
CA VAL A 412 -31.90 -14.28 10.16
C VAL A 412 -31.72 -15.12 8.89
N ILE A 413 -32.50 -16.19 8.77
CA ILE A 413 -32.72 -16.85 7.48
C ILE A 413 -34.07 -16.39 6.93
N THR A 414 -34.06 -15.70 5.80
CA THR A 414 -35.27 -15.20 5.13
C THR A 414 -35.51 -15.98 3.85
N ARG A 415 -36.72 -16.50 3.67
CA ARG A 415 -37.20 -17.13 2.44
C ARG A 415 -37.80 -16.08 1.51
N TYR A 416 -37.53 -16.22 0.22
CA TYR A 416 -38.18 -15.50 -0.88
C TYR A 416 -38.69 -16.49 -1.92
N ALA A 417 -39.70 -16.09 -2.68
CA ALA A 417 -40.14 -16.74 -3.90
C ALA A 417 -39.40 -16.12 -5.10
N MET A 418 -38.99 -16.99 -6.02
CA MET A 418 -38.34 -16.65 -7.28
C MET A 418 -39.03 -17.41 -8.40
N THR A 419 -39.15 -16.81 -9.59
CA THR A 419 -39.67 -17.54 -10.75
C THR A 419 -38.74 -18.72 -11.07
N THR A 420 -39.31 -19.89 -11.36
CA THR A 420 -38.55 -21.15 -11.57
C THR A 420 -37.98 -21.32 -12.98
N LYS A 421 -38.23 -20.33 -13.84
CA LYS A 421 -37.73 -20.25 -15.21
C LYS A 421 -37.16 -18.87 -15.43
N ALA A 422 -36.25 -18.76 -16.39
CA ALA A 422 -35.71 -17.48 -16.84
C ALA A 422 -36.86 -16.49 -17.13
N PRO A 423 -36.77 -15.22 -16.66
CA PRO A 423 -35.57 -14.59 -16.11
C PRO A 423 -35.36 -14.72 -14.59
N HIS A 424 -35.89 -15.72 -13.87
CA HIS A 424 -35.57 -15.96 -12.43
C HIS A 424 -35.67 -14.68 -11.57
N GLU A 425 -36.84 -14.04 -11.60
CA GLU A 425 -37.12 -12.81 -10.87
C GLU A 425 -37.49 -13.11 -9.43
N LEU A 426 -36.95 -12.31 -8.50
CA LEU A 426 -37.15 -12.45 -7.07
C LEU A 426 -38.32 -11.57 -6.59
N ASP A 427 -39.33 -12.16 -5.96
CA ASP A 427 -40.44 -11.41 -5.35
C ASP A 427 -40.07 -11.01 -3.91
N LEU A 428 -39.69 -9.73 -3.73
CA LEU A 428 -39.32 -9.21 -2.42
C LEU A 428 -40.49 -9.14 -1.43
N LYS A 429 -41.74 -9.12 -1.91
CA LYS A 429 -42.93 -9.09 -1.03
C LYS A 429 -43.21 -10.45 -0.39
N SER A 430 -42.68 -11.53 -0.95
CA SER A 430 -42.80 -12.89 -0.43
C SER A 430 -41.88 -13.18 0.77
N ALA A 431 -41.08 -12.19 1.20
CA ALA A 431 -40.12 -12.32 2.28
C ALA A 431 -40.74 -12.90 3.55
N ALA A 432 -40.18 -14.01 4.04
CA ALA A 432 -40.60 -14.66 5.26
C ALA A 432 -39.40 -15.06 6.12
N ASN A 433 -39.31 -14.52 7.34
CA ASN A 433 -38.28 -14.91 8.29
C ASN A 433 -38.56 -16.32 8.82
N ILE A 434 -37.64 -17.24 8.56
CA ILE A 434 -37.76 -18.65 8.96
C ILE A 434 -37.31 -18.82 10.41
N ILE A 435 -36.10 -18.39 10.72
CA ILE A 435 -35.48 -18.49 12.05
C ILE A 435 -34.56 -17.28 12.27
N GLU A 436 -34.50 -16.79 13.51
CA GLU A 436 -33.74 -15.60 13.89
C GLU A 436 -33.19 -15.68 15.32
N TRP A 437 -32.03 -15.06 15.55
CA TRP A 437 -31.39 -14.96 16.87
C TRP A 437 -30.56 -13.67 16.99
N ALA A 438 -30.44 -13.14 18.20
CA ALA A 438 -29.61 -11.96 18.45
C ALA A 438 -28.13 -12.31 18.25
N SER A 439 -27.40 -11.48 17.52
CA SER A 439 -25.98 -11.71 17.17
C SER A 439 -25.33 -10.41 16.70
N ASP A 440 -24.20 -10.02 17.31
CA ASP A 440 -23.45 -8.80 16.94
C ASP A 440 -21.97 -9.09 16.68
N GLY A 441 -21.74 -10.13 15.89
CA GLY A 441 -20.43 -10.71 15.61
C GLY A 441 -20.52 -12.24 15.54
N HIS A 442 -19.56 -12.87 14.86
CA HIS A 442 -19.57 -14.31 14.56
C HIS A 442 -20.95 -14.83 14.16
N ASN A 443 -21.53 -14.19 13.15
CA ASN A 443 -22.97 -14.21 12.96
C ASN A 443 -23.54 -15.55 12.49
N GLY A 444 -22.68 -16.43 11.94
CA GLY A 444 -23.11 -17.62 11.22
C GLY A 444 -24.00 -17.26 10.03
N ALA A 445 -25.20 -17.84 9.99
CA ALA A 445 -26.20 -17.67 8.93
C ALA A 445 -25.80 -18.23 7.54
N ALA A 446 -24.75 -19.04 7.45
CA ALA A 446 -24.60 -19.94 6.30
C ALA A 446 -25.64 -21.06 6.39
N VAL A 447 -26.22 -21.41 5.25
CA VAL A 447 -27.39 -22.31 5.14
C VAL A 447 -27.21 -23.30 3.99
N CYS A 448 -27.63 -24.55 4.20
CA CYS A 448 -27.75 -25.57 3.14
C CYS A 448 -28.90 -26.53 3.45
N PHE A 449 -29.26 -27.39 2.48
CA PHE A 449 -30.19 -28.50 2.70
C PHE A 449 -29.45 -29.84 2.74
N GLY A 450 -29.83 -30.69 3.68
CA GLY A 450 -29.36 -32.08 3.74
C GLY A 450 -30.13 -33.00 2.80
N GLY A 451 -29.63 -34.22 2.61
CA GLY A 451 -30.28 -35.25 1.80
C GLY A 451 -31.54 -35.84 2.47
N ASP A 452 -31.78 -35.47 3.72
CA ASP A 452 -33.00 -35.71 4.48
C ASP A 452 -34.10 -34.66 4.21
N GLY A 453 -33.82 -33.65 3.36
CA GLY A 453 -34.73 -32.55 3.06
C GLY A 453 -34.79 -31.47 4.14
N MET A 454 -33.98 -31.58 5.19
CA MET A 454 -33.97 -30.60 6.29
C MET A 454 -33.01 -29.45 5.98
N MET A 455 -33.34 -28.28 6.51
CA MET A 455 -32.47 -27.12 6.44
C MET A 455 -31.47 -27.14 7.60
N TYR A 456 -30.20 -26.94 7.27
CA TYR A 456 -29.11 -26.80 8.23
C TYR A 456 -28.61 -25.36 8.24
N VAL A 457 -28.46 -24.79 9.44
CA VAL A 457 -28.11 -23.37 9.63
C VAL A 457 -27.00 -23.23 10.65
N THR A 458 -25.93 -22.55 10.26
CA THR A 458 -24.83 -22.21 11.16
C THR A 458 -25.18 -21.01 12.04
N SER A 459 -24.72 -21.02 13.29
CA SER A 459 -24.85 -19.91 14.22
C SER A 459 -23.60 -19.84 15.09
N GLY A 460 -22.87 -18.73 15.07
CA GLY A 460 -21.70 -18.55 15.93
C GLY A 460 -22.04 -18.05 17.32
N ASP A 461 -21.03 -17.68 18.10
CA ASP A 461 -21.18 -17.34 19.52
C ASP A 461 -21.84 -15.97 19.78
N GLY A 462 -22.02 -15.15 18.74
CA GLY A 462 -22.73 -13.87 18.78
C GLY A 462 -21.88 -12.67 19.18
N THR A 463 -20.56 -12.82 19.26
CA THR A 463 -19.60 -11.79 19.70
C THR A 463 -18.61 -11.41 18.59
N SER A 464 -17.97 -10.24 18.69
CA SER A 464 -17.10 -9.70 17.63
C SER A 464 -15.61 -10.06 17.75
N ASP A 465 -15.19 -10.72 18.83
CA ASP A 465 -13.80 -11.11 19.05
C ASP A 465 -13.71 -12.40 19.88
N SER A 466 -13.83 -12.34 21.21
CA SER A 466 -13.88 -13.51 22.08
C SER A 466 -15.30 -13.80 22.55
N ASP A 467 -15.57 -15.05 22.95
CA ASP A 467 -16.85 -15.46 23.56
C ASP A 467 -17.02 -14.83 24.96
N THR A 468 -17.27 -13.51 25.01
CA THR A 468 -17.51 -12.72 26.22
C THR A 468 -18.85 -13.03 26.86
N ASN A 469 -19.77 -13.57 26.07
CA ASN A 469 -21.13 -13.92 26.49
C ASN A 469 -21.24 -15.37 27.01
N LEU A 470 -20.13 -16.12 26.97
CA LEU A 470 -20.02 -17.51 27.41
C LEU A 470 -21.07 -18.43 26.78
N THR A 471 -21.31 -18.28 25.48
CA THR A 471 -22.39 -18.98 24.75
C THR A 471 -21.93 -20.31 24.17
N GLY A 472 -20.63 -20.52 23.97
CA GLY A 472 -20.09 -21.69 23.28
C GLY A 472 -20.61 -23.03 23.81
N GLN A 473 -20.68 -23.16 25.14
CA GLN A 473 -21.13 -24.36 25.84
C GLN A 473 -22.57 -24.30 26.38
N ARG A 474 -23.31 -23.22 26.09
CA ARG A 474 -24.72 -23.10 26.50
C ARG A 474 -25.62 -23.94 25.60
N THR A 475 -26.58 -24.62 26.21
CA THR A 475 -27.52 -25.54 25.54
C THR A 475 -28.87 -24.88 25.25
N ASP A 476 -29.18 -23.79 25.95
CA ASP A 476 -30.47 -23.10 25.96
C ASP A 476 -30.58 -21.95 24.93
N LEU A 477 -29.53 -21.73 24.13
CA LEU A 477 -29.47 -20.71 23.07
C LEU A 477 -29.29 -21.32 21.67
N LEU A 478 -29.70 -20.57 20.65
CA LEU A 478 -29.42 -20.88 19.23
C LEU A 478 -28.00 -20.49 18.80
N LEU A 479 -27.23 -19.84 19.68
CA LEU A 479 -25.84 -19.40 19.43
C LEU A 479 -24.85 -20.54 19.63
N ALA A 480 -23.74 -20.53 18.86
CA ALA A 480 -22.68 -21.53 18.87
C ALA A 480 -23.20 -22.94 18.51
N LYS A 481 -23.97 -23.03 17.42
CA LYS A 481 -24.68 -24.23 16.98
C LYS A 481 -24.56 -24.47 15.48
N LEU A 482 -24.68 -25.73 15.12
CA LEU A 482 -25.31 -26.12 13.86
C LEU A 482 -26.76 -26.49 14.18
N LEU A 483 -27.71 -25.80 13.54
CA LEU A 483 -29.14 -25.99 13.72
C LEU A 483 -29.69 -26.87 12.58
N ARG A 484 -30.73 -27.66 12.85
CA ARG A 484 -31.47 -28.46 11.85
C ARG A 484 -32.98 -28.31 12.04
N ILE A 485 -33.68 -27.87 11.01
CA ILE A 485 -35.12 -27.55 11.01
C ILE A 485 -35.83 -28.06 9.76
N ASP A 486 -37.14 -28.31 9.87
CA ASP A 486 -38.03 -28.69 8.75
C ASP A 486 -38.86 -27.48 8.32
N VAL A 487 -38.61 -26.97 7.11
CA VAL A 487 -39.33 -25.83 6.52
C VAL A 487 -40.51 -26.25 5.64
N ASP A 488 -40.62 -27.54 5.30
CA ASP A 488 -41.71 -28.11 4.51
C ASP A 488 -42.93 -28.41 5.40
N LYS A 489 -42.71 -28.65 6.69
CA LYS A 489 -43.76 -28.96 7.67
C LYS A 489 -43.70 -28.00 8.87
N PRO A 490 -44.06 -26.72 8.70
CA PRO A 490 -44.06 -25.76 9.80
C PRO A 490 -44.98 -26.20 10.95
N ALA A 491 -44.56 -25.95 12.18
CA ALA A 491 -45.44 -26.08 13.35
C ALA A 491 -46.40 -24.89 13.44
N ASP A 492 -47.52 -25.06 14.14
CA ASP A 492 -48.51 -23.99 14.33
C ASP A 492 -47.86 -22.69 14.84
N GLY A 493 -48.09 -21.59 14.10
CA GLY A 493 -47.56 -20.27 14.43
C GLY A 493 -46.05 -20.08 14.16
N LYS A 494 -45.36 -21.04 13.54
CA LYS A 494 -43.95 -20.95 13.13
C LYS A 494 -43.79 -21.12 11.62
N MET A 495 -42.64 -20.70 11.11
CA MET A 495 -42.26 -20.90 9.70
C MET A 495 -41.43 -22.18 9.49
N TYR A 496 -41.23 -22.98 10.55
CA TYR A 496 -40.56 -24.28 10.54
C TYR A 496 -41.07 -25.16 11.70
N SER A 497 -40.78 -26.46 11.65
CA SER A 497 -40.84 -27.35 12.81
C SER A 497 -39.48 -27.97 13.09
N VAL A 498 -39.34 -28.57 14.28
CA VAL A 498 -38.13 -29.30 14.65
C VAL A 498 -38.33 -30.78 14.31
N PRO A 499 -37.43 -31.40 13.53
CA PRO A 499 -37.49 -32.83 13.26
C PRO A 499 -37.46 -33.66 14.55
N LYS A 500 -38.31 -34.68 14.63
CA LYS A 500 -38.43 -35.56 15.82
C LYS A 500 -37.16 -36.39 16.09
N ASP A 501 -36.30 -36.52 15.09
CA ASP A 501 -35.03 -37.21 15.19
C ASP A 501 -33.85 -36.27 15.51
N ASN A 502 -34.07 -34.98 15.80
CA ASN A 502 -33.00 -34.12 16.33
C ASN A 502 -32.46 -34.68 17.66
N PRO A 503 -31.14 -34.56 17.93
CA PRO A 503 -30.50 -35.23 19.06
C PRO A 503 -31.03 -34.82 20.44
N PHE A 504 -31.61 -33.62 20.55
CA PHE A 504 -31.99 -33.05 21.83
C PHE A 504 -33.49 -32.71 21.97
N VAL A 505 -34.35 -33.16 21.04
CA VAL A 505 -35.78 -32.80 21.05
C VAL A 505 -36.52 -33.23 22.33
N GLY A 506 -36.07 -34.31 22.97
CA GLY A 506 -36.63 -34.81 24.24
C GLY A 506 -36.00 -34.19 25.49
N ASN A 507 -34.97 -33.35 25.34
CA ASN A 507 -34.27 -32.73 26.46
C ASN A 507 -34.67 -31.25 26.60
N LYS A 508 -35.42 -30.92 27.65
CA LYS A 508 -35.92 -29.57 27.93
C LYS A 508 -34.81 -28.53 28.21
N ASP A 509 -33.60 -28.98 28.54
CA ASP A 509 -32.47 -28.10 28.82
C ASP A 509 -31.74 -27.66 27.54
N PHE A 510 -32.15 -28.21 26.39
CA PHE A 510 -31.59 -27.90 25.09
C PHE A 510 -32.58 -27.19 24.19
N ARG A 511 -32.06 -26.31 23.34
CA ARG A 511 -32.78 -25.86 22.15
C ARG A 511 -33.02 -27.05 21.22
N PRO A 512 -34.28 -27.42 20.94
CA PRO A 512 -34.58 -28.61 20.15
C PRO A 512 -34.09 -28.50 18.70
N GLU A 513 -33.84 -27.28 18.20
CA GLU A 513 -33.24 -27.02 16.89
C GLU A 513 -31.77 -27.48 16.78
N THR A 514 -31.10 -27.75 17.90
CA THR A 514 -29.66 -28.08 17.94
C THR A 514 -29.36 -29.42 17.27
N TRP A 515 -28.49 -29.40 16.26
CA TRP A 515 -27.90 -30.60 15.65
C TRP A 515 -26.49 -30.88 16.20
N ALA A 516 -25.66 -29.84 16.31
CA ALA A 516 -24.34 -29.87 16.95
C ALA A 516 -24.08 -28.54 17.68
N MET A 517 -23.13 -28.50 18.62
CA MET A 517 -22.82 -27.34 19.45
C MET A 517 -21.32 -27.10 19.63
N GLY A 518 -20.95 -26.02 20.34
CA GLY A 518 -19.55 -25.72 20.63
C GLY A 518 -18.81 -25.10 19.45
N LEU A 519 -19.52 -24.36 18.58
CA LEU A 519 -18.94 -23.65 17.44
C LEU A 519 -18.62 -22.18 17.78
N ARG A 520 -17.55 -21.61 17.24
CA ARG A 520 -17.16 -20.19 17.42
C ARG A 520 -17.77 -19.30 16.34
N ASN A 521 -17.18 -19.36 15.14
CA ASN A 521 -17.59 -18.60 13.97
C ASN A 521 -17.65 -19.55 12.75
N PRO A 522 -18.70 -20.38 12.66
CA PRO A 522 -18.90 -21.28 11.53
C PRO A 522 -19.26 -20.50 10.25
N TRP A 523 -18.29 -20.30 9.36
CA TRP A 523 -18.39 -19.38 8.21
C TRP A 523 -19.09 -19.98 6.98
N ARG A 524 -18.78 -21.22 6.62
CA ARG A 524 -19.46 -21.96 5.52
C ARG A 524 -19.91 -23.32 5.99
N ILE A 525 -21.03 -23.74 5.41
CA ILE A 525 -21.57 -25.08 5.52
C ILE A 525 -21.80 -25.63 4.11
N SER A 526 -21.51 -26.91 3.93
CA SER A 526 -21.81 -27.61 2.68
C SER A 526 -22.32 -29.01 2.99
N TYR A 527 -23.37 -29.42 2.29
CA TYR A 527 -23.81 -30.82 2.29
C TYR A 527 -23.50 -31.44 0.92
N ASP A 528 -22.80 -32.57 0.92
CA ASP A 528 -22.57 -33.34 -0.29
C ASP A 528 -23.57 -34.50 -0.39
N ALA A 529 -24.47 -34.43 -1.37
CA ALA A 529 -25.54 -35.41 -1.54
C ALA A 529 -25.03 -36.81 -1.89
N LYS A 530 -23.85 -36.93 -2.51
CA LYS A 530 -23.29 -38.23 -2.92
C LYS A 530 -22.68 -38.99 -1.77
N THR A 531 -21.82 -38.32 -0.99
CA THR A 531 -21.16 -38.93 0.17
C THR A 531 -22.01 -38.82 1.44
N LYS A 532 -23.09 -38.04 1.41
CA LYS A 532 -23.97 -37.73 2.54
C LYS A 532 -23.24 -37.03 3.68
N GLN A 533 -22.21 -36.26 3.34
CA GLN A 533 -21.35 -35.58 4.30
C GLN A 533 -21.81 -34.14 4.52
N LEU A 534 -21.81 -33.72 5.79
CA LEU A 534 -22.09 -32.36 6.20
C LEU A 534 -20.82 -31.74 6.77
N TRP A 535 -20.33 -30.69 6.13
CA TRP A 535 -19.07 -30.04 6.50
C TRP A 535 -19.31 -28.61 6.97
N VAL A 536 -18.57 -28.19 8.00
CA VAL A 536 -18.53 -26.81 8.49
C VAL A 536 -17.09 -26.34 8.57
N GLY A 537 -16.79 -25.22 7.91
CA GLY A 537 -15.57 -24.45 8.14
C GLY A 537 -15.75 -23.48 9.30
N GLN A 538 -14.81 -23.46 10.22
CA GLN A 538 -14.88 -22.66 11.43
C GLN A 538 -13.60 -21.85 11.65
N ASN A 539 -13.79 -20.56 11.93
CA ASN A 539 -12.70 -19.69 12.32
C ASN A 539 -12.30 -19.86 13.79
N GLY A 540 -11.00 -20.01 14.00
CA GLY A 540 -10.32 -19.96 15.29
C GLY A 540 -10.36 -18.60 15.97
N GLN A 541 -9.83 -18.54 17.19
CA GLN A 541 -9.58 -17.31 17.94
C GLN A 541 -8.09 -16.98 17.96
N ASP A 542 -7.27 -17.77 18.66
CA ASP A 542 -5.90 -17.43 19.01
C ASP A 542 -4.87 -18.26 18.25
N LEU A 543 -5.08 -19.58 18.15
CA LEU A 543 -4.02 -20.49 17.71
C LEU A 543 -4.45 -21.50 16.65
N TRP A 544 -5.73 -21.81 16.49
CA TRP A 544 -6.14 -22.94 15.65
C TRP A 544 -7.35 -22.63 14.79
N GLU A 545 -7.28 -22.99 13.51
CA GLU A 545 -8.38 -23.01 12.54
C GLU A 545 -8.90 -24.44 12.34
N GLN A 546 -10.19 -24.65 12.08
CA GLN A 546 -10.76 -26.01 11.96
C GLN A 546 -11.76 -26.20 10.83
N ALA A 547 -11.80 -27.40 10.25
CA ALA A 547 -12.95 -27.90 9.52
C ALA A 547 -13.50 -29.19 10.16
N TYR A 548 -14.82 -29.27 10.25
CA TYR A 548 -15.54 -30.36 10.89
C TYR A 548 -16.43 -31.09 9.90
N LEU A 549 -16.25 -32.41 9.80
CA LEU A 549 -17.26 -33.32 9.31
C LEU A 549 -18.28 -33.56 10.44
N VAL A 550 -19.42 -32.89 10.35
CA VAL A 550 -20.33 -32.77 11.48
C VAL A 550 -21.19 -34.02 11.66
N LYS A 551 -21.19 -34.58 12.88
CA LYS A 551 -22.10 -35.67 13.27
C LYS A 551 -23.19 -35.17 14.21
N LYS A 552 -24.25 -35.96 14.29
CA LYS A 552 -25.42 -35.70 15.12
C LYS A 552 -25.02 -35.67 16.60
N GLY A 553 -25.25 -34.54 17.26
CA GLY A 553 -25.05 -34.34 18.70
C GLY A 553 -23.62 -33.95 19.11
N ASP A 554 -22.71 -33.74 18.16
CA ASP A 554 -21.33 -33.36 18.46
C ASP A 554 -21.25 -32.03 19.22
N ASN A 555 -20.26 -31.95 20.13
CA ASN A 555 -19.89 -30.73 20.83
C ASN A 555 -18.41 -30.44 20.57
N TYR A 556 -18.09 -29.33 19.89
CA TYR A 556 -16.71 -28.98 19.53
C TYR A 556 -15.97 -28.17 20.60
N GLY A 557 -16.56 -28.06 21.79
CA GLY A 557 -15.85 -27.60 22.99
C GLY A 557 -15.63 -26.08 23.09
N TRP A 558 -15.92 -25.28 22.05
CA TRP A 558 -15.82 -23.82 22.17
C TRP A 558 -16.66 -23.31 23.35
N SER A 559 -16.19 -22.47 24.25
CA SER A 559 -14.87 -21.82 24.31
C SER A 559 -13.94 -22.39 25.40
N VAL A 560 -14.23 -23.61 25.88
CA VAL A 560 -13.32 -24.38 26.76
C VAL A 560 -12.14 -24.90 25.95
N MET A 561 -12.42 -25.35 24.72
CA MET A 561 -11.47 -25.81 23.73
C MET A 561 -11.42 -24.87 22.52
N GLU A 562 -10.28 -24.82 21.85
CA GLU A 562 -10.10 -24.26 20.52
C GLU A 562 -9.52 -25.37 19.62
N GLY A 563 -10.34 -25.92 18.72
CA GLY A 563 -10.00 -27.15 18.03
C GLY A 563 -9.77 -28.31 19.01
N GLY A 564 -8.68 -29.05 18.82
CA GLY A 564 -8.28 -30.13 19.73
C GLY A 564 -7.64 -29.68 21.04
N HIS A 565 -7.48 -28.36 21.28
CA HIS A 565 -6.58 -27.83 22.31
C HIS A 565 -7.30 -27.09 23.45
N PRO A 566 -6.84 -27.22 24.71
CA PRO A 566 -7.37 -26.42 25.81
C PRO A 566 -7.19 -24.92 25.54
N PHE A 567 -8.25 -24.15 25.76
CA PHE A 567 -8.24 -22.70 25.54
C PHE A 567 -8.56 -21.95 26.83
N TYR A 568 -9.82 -21.96 27.28
CA TYR A 568 -10.21 -21.50 28.61
C TYR A 568 -10.70 -22.67 29.47
N PRO A 569 -9.79 -23.50 30.00
CA PRO A 569 -10.16 -24.70 30.76
C PRO A 569 -10.96 -24.41 32.03
N ASN A 570 -10.92 -23.17 32.52
CA ASN A 570 -11.68 -22.73 33.70
C ASN A 570 -13.14 -22.34 33.39
N ARG A 571 -13.54 -22.27 32.10
CA ARG A 571 -14.94 -22.03 31.73
C ARG A 571 -15.76 -23.30 31.99
N LYS A 572 -17.05 -23.11 32.30
CA LYS A 572 -17.97 -24.23 32.52
C LYS A 572 -18.15 -25.02 31.23
N ALA A 573 -17.75 -26.29 31.23
CA ALA A 573 -18.01 -27.21 30.13
C ALA A 573 -19.51 -27.52 30.00
N GLY A 574 -19.95 -27.80 28.77
CA GLY A 574 -21.28 -28.28 28.47
C GLY A 574 -21.49 -29.73 28.95
N PRO A 575 -22.73 -30.24 28.89
CA PRO A 575 -23.08 -31.54 29.46
C PRO A 575 -22.68 -32.73 28.57
N THR A 576 -22.11 -32.50 27.38
CA THR A 576 -21.74 -33.55 26.41
C THR A 576 -20.23 -33.59 26.15
N PRO A 577 -19.64 -34.77 25.84
CA PRO A 577 -18.22 -34.90 25.53
C PRO A 577 -17.78 -34.08 24.33
N PHE A 578 -16.51 -33.65 24.32
CA PHE A 578 -15.95 -32.91 23.19
C PHE A 578 -15.54 -33.82 22.03
N ALA A 579 -15.91 -33.43 20.82
CA ALA A 579 -15.50 -34.07 19.58
C ALA A 579 -14.28 -33.35 18.99
N PRO A 580 -13.26 -34.09 18.49
CA PRO A 580 -12.09 -33.48 17.86
C PRO A 580 -12.44 -32.90 16.48
N PRO A 581 -11.66 -31.92 15.99
CA PRO A 581 -11.77 -31.48 14.60
C PRO A 581 -11.42 -32.59 13.62
N THR A 582 -12.02 -32.54 12.43
CA THR A 582 -11.65 -33.47 11.36
C THR A 582 -10.31 -33.08 10.76
N VAL A 583 -10.08 -31.79 10.55
CA VAL A 583 -8.77 -31.21 10.26
C VAL A 583 -8.63 -29.89 11.02
N GLU A 584 -7.42 -29.60 11.46
CA GLU A 584 -7.07 -28.34 12.10
C GLU A 584 -5.72 -27.83 11.62
N HIS A 585 -5.54 -26.51 11.66
CA HIS A 585 -4.30 -25.83 11.28
C HIS A 585 -3.90 -24.85 12.36
N HIS A 586 -2.62 -24.87 12.74
CA HIS A 586 -2.10 -23.85 13.64
C HIS A 586 -2.07 -22.49 12.93
N HIS A 587 -2.12 -21.40 13.70
CA HIS A 587 -2.09 -20.04 13.19
C HIS A 587 -0.76 -19.66 12.51
N SER A 588 0.24 -20.54 12.55
CA SER A 588 1.42 -20.42 11.71
C SER A 588 1.17 -20.80 10.24
N GLU A 589 0.07 -21.50 9.93
CA GLU A 589 -0.26 -22.00 8.59
C GLU A 589 -1.55 -21.41 7.99
N ALA A 590 -2.57 -21.16 8.83
CA ALA A 590 -3.87 -20.60 8.47
C ALA A 590 -4.28 -19.51 9.50
N ARG A 591 -5.28 -18.67 9.24
CA ARG A 591 -5.65 -17.53 10.13
C ARG A 591 -7.13 -17.17 10.13
N SER A 592 -7.87 -17.63 9.14
CA SER A 592 -9.29 -17.36 8.93
C SER A 592 -9.83 -18.39 7.93
N LEU A 593 -10.00 -19.64 8.39
CA LEU A 593 -10.47 -20.73 7.55
C LEU A 593 -11.93 -20.53 7.18
N THR A 594 -12.22 -20.66 5.89
CA THR A 594 -13.55 -20.37 5.34
C THR A 594 -14.44 -21.61 5.22
N GLY A 595 -13.86 -22.78 5.03
CA GLY A 595 -14.57 -24.00 4.63
C GLY A 595 -14.57 -24.17 3.10
N GLY A 596 -15.41 -25.06 2.59
CA GLY A 596 -15.54 -25.32 1.16
C GLY A 596 -16.50 -26.45 0.84
N LEU A 597 -16.16 -27.34 -0.09
CA LEU A 597 -17.08 -28.37 -0.62
C LEU A 597 -16.36 -29.68 -0.99
N VAL A 598 -17.12 -30.77 -1.14
CA VAL A 598 -16.60 -32.05 -1.65
C VAL A 598 -16.53 -32.02 -3.18
N TYR A 599 -15.34 -32.19 -3.73
CA TYR A 599 -15.12 -32.11 -5.18
C TYR A 599 -15.60 -33.35 -5.91
N HIS A 600 -16.39 -33.14 -6.96
CA HIS A 600 -16.89 -34.19 -7.84
C HIS A 600 -16.77 -33.88 -9.34
N GLY A 601 -16.07 -32.81 -9.71
CA GLY A 601 -15.85 -32.41 -11.10
C GLY A 601 -15.05 -33.43 -11.89
N ALA A 602 -15.30 -33.56 -13.19
CA ALA A 602 -14.65 -34.56 -14.03
C ALA A 602 -13.18 -34.21 -14.36
N LYS A 603 -12.81 -32.93 -14.25
CA LYS A 603 -11.51 -32.43 -14.70
C LYS A 603 -10.32 -32.94 -13.87
N TYR A 604 -10.50 -33.17 -12.57
CA TYR A 604 -9.42 -33.60 -11.66
C TYR A 604 -9.76 -34.89 -10.92
N PRO A 605 -9.59 -36.08 -11.55
CA PRO A 605 -9.89 -37.38 -10.94
C PRO A 605 -9.21 -37.61 -9.58
N GLU A 606 -8.02 -37.05 -9.37
CA GLU A 606 -7.25 -37.14 -8.14
C GLU A 606 -7.89 -36.43 -6.94
N LEU A 607 -8.76 -35.45 -7.19
CA LEU A 607 -9.50 -34.71 -6.15
C LEU A 607 -10.89 -35.30 -5.88
N GLN A 608 -11.32 -36.32 -6.61
CA GLN A 608 -12.66 -36.90 -6.47
C GLN A 608 -12.93 -37.39 -5.04
N GLY A 609 -14.02 -36.86 -4.46
CA GLY A 609 -14.47 -37.16 -3.10
C GLY A 609 -13.66 -36.49 -2.00
N ALA A 610 -12.70 -35.62 -2.32
CA ALA A 610 -11.97 -34.85 -1.33
C ALA A 610 -12.74 -33.56 -0.97
N TYR A 611 -12.75 -33.20 0.31
CA TYR A 611 -13.23 -31.92 0.79
C TYR A 611 -12.16 -30.86 0.53
N ILE A 612 -12.46 -29.90 -0.34
CA ILE A 612 -11.59 -28.77 -0.69
C ILE A 612 -12.03 -27.56 0.10
N TYR A 613 -11.09 -26.90 0.76
CA TYR A 613 -11.34 -25.70 1.58
C TYR A 613 -10.16 -24.75 1.54
N GLY A 614 -10.37 -23.51 1.97
CA GLY A 614 -9.34 -22.49 1.94
C GLY A 614 -9.42 -21.49 3.09
N ASP A 615 -8.46 -20.58 3.11
CA ASP A 615 -8.25 -19.60 4.16
C ASP A 615 -8.24 -18.17 3.60
N TYR A 616 -9.00 -17.27 4.23
CA TYR A 616 -9.20 -15.89 3.78
C TYR A 616 -7.90 -15.06 3.83
N SER A 617 -7.14 -15.23 4.90
CA SER A 617 -5.99 -14.37 5.21
C SER A 617 -4.74 -14.77 4.44
N THR A 618 -4.50 -16.07 4.27
CA THR A 618 -3.32 -16.64 3.61
C THR A 618 -3.56 -16.96 2.13
N GLY A 619 -4.81 -17.22 1.73
CA GLY A 619 -5.14 -17.66 0.36
C GLY A 619 -4.68 -19.09 0.05
N HIS A 620 -4.25 -19.86 1.05
CA HIS A 620 -3.95 -21.28 0.90
C HIS A 620 -5.23 -22.10 0.68
N ILE A 621 -5.11 -23.16 -0.11
CA ILE A 621 -6.18 -24.12 -0.38
C ILE A 621 -5.66 -25.52 -0.10
N TRP A 622 -6.42 -26.29 0.68
CA TRP A 622 -6.15 -27.67 1.03
C TRP A 622 -7.26 -28.58 0.52
N ALA A 623 -6.92 -29.85 0.38
CA ALA A 623 -7.87 -30.92 0.16
C ALA A 623 -7.62 -32.03 1.17
N VAL A 624 -8.70 -32.56 1.73
CA VAL A 624 -8.68 -33.73 2.61
C VAL A 624 -9.60 -34.81 2.05
N LYS A 625 -9.05 -36.01 1.86
CA LYS A 625 -9.82 -37.21 1.54
C LYS A 625 -9.85 -38.12 2.75
N HIS A 626 -11.03 -38.64 3.05
CA HIS A 626 -11.28 -39.41 4.26
C HIS A 626 -12.39 -40.44 4.01
N THR A 627 -12.43 -41.48 4.84
CA THR A 627 -13.45 -42.55 4.76
C THR A 627 -14.65 -42.31 5.68
N GLY A 628 -14.77 -41.13 6.27
CA GLY A 628 -15.71 -40.80 7.36
C GLY A 628 -15.06 -40.90 8.74
N ASP A 629 -14.22 -41.91 8.96
CA ASP A 629 -13.61 -42.18 10.27
C ASP A 629 -12.10 -41.95 10.30
N LYS A 630 -11.46 -41.95 9.13
CA LYS A 630 -10.02 -41.79 8.97
C LYS A 630 -9.69 -40.89 7.79
N ILE A 631 -8.71 -40.01 7.97
CA ILE A 631 -8.07 -39.27 6.87
C ILE A 631 -7.22 -40.24 6.05
N GLU A 632 -7.54 -40.39 4.76
CA GLU A 632 -6.70 -41.10 3.80
C GLU A 632 -5.49 -40.27 3.41
N TRP A 633 -5.72 -39.00 3.09
CA TRP A 633 -4.67 -38.00 2.88
C TRP A 633 -5.20 -36.59 3.09
N HIS A 634 -4.29 -35.69 3.45
CA HIS A 634 -4.54 -34.26 3.61
C HIS A 634 -3.35 -33.51 2.99
N LYS A 635 -3.62 -32.63 2.02
CA LYS A 635 -2.58 -31.94 1.23
C LYS A 635 -2.96 -30.48 1.01
N LYS A 636 -1.96 -29.60 1.06
CA LYS A 636 -2.04 -28.27 0.47
C LYS A 636 -1.95 -28.40 -1.05
N ILE A 637 -2.97 -27.94 -1.75
CA ILE A 637 -3.10 -28.14 -3.21
C ILE A 637 -2.88 -26.86 -4.01
N ALA A 638 -3.04 -25.67 -3.40
CA ALA A 638 -2.71 -24.39 -4.00
C ALA A 638 -2.25 -23.35 -2.96
N ILE A 639 -1.39 -22.43 -3.38
CA ILE A 639 -1.02 -21.20 -2.67
C ILE A 639 -1.43 -20.04 -3.58
N THR A 640 -2.29 -19.14 -3.09
CA THR A 640 -2.92 -18.12 -3.94
C THR A 640 -2.91 -16.74 -3.30
N THR A 641 -3.11 -15.71 -4.13
CA THR A 641 -3.29 -14.33 -3.68
C THR A 641 -4.72 -14.05 -3.20
N LEU A 642 -5.63 -15.03 -3.33
CA LEU A 642 -7.05 -14.82 -3.15
C LEU A 642 -7.41 -14.62 -1.67
N LYS A 643 -8.26 -13.62 -1.42
CA LYS A 643 -9.07 -13.49 -0.19
C LYS A 643 -10.31 -14.36 -0.34
N ILE A 644 -10.17 -15.64 -0.01
CA ILE A 644 -11.18 -16.66 -0.26
C ILE A 644 -12.33 -16.47 0.73
N THR A 645 -13.57 -16.33 0.24
CA THR A 645 -14.77 -16.22 1.09
C THR A 645 -15.72 -17.40 0.92
N GLY A 646 -15.55 -18.25 -0.09
CA GLY A 646 -16.36 -19.44 -0.27
C GLY A 646 -16.01 -20.20 -1.54
N PHE A 647 -16.63 -21.37 -1.65
CA PHE A 647 -16.50 -22.27 -2.79
C PHE A 647 -17.90 -22.65 -3.27
N THR A 648 -18.06 -22.82 -4.57
CA THR A 648 -19.27 -23.35 -5.20
C THR A 648 -18.88 -24.16 -6.43
N THR A 649 -19.84 -24.60 -7.23
CA THR A 649 -19.57 -25.30 -8.49
C THR A 649 -20.10 -24.56 -9.69
N ASP A 650 -19.43 -24.74 -10.82
CA ASP A 650 -19.97 -24.37 -12.12
C ASP A 650 -21.06 -25.37 -12.60
N PRO A 651 -21.72 -25.12 -13.74
CA PRO A 651 -22.74 -26.02 -14.29
C PRO A 651 -22.25 -27.43 -14.64
N ASN A 652 -20.93 -27.62 -14.81
CA ASN A 652 -20.33 -28.93 -15.07
C ASN A 652 -19.92 -29.65 -13.77
N GLY A 653 -20.10 -29.01 -12.62
CA GLY A 653 -19.68 -29.51 -11.31
C GLY A 653 -18.20 -29.26 -11.01
N GLU A 654 -17.53 -28.38 -11.76
CA GLU A 654 -16.16 -27.96 -11.51
C GLU A 654 -16.09 -26.89 -10.42
N LEU A 655 -14.97 -26.85 -9.70
CA LEU A 655 -14.79 -25.95 -8.55
C LEU A 655 -14.75 -24.48 -8.99
N LEU A 656 -15.52 -23.65 -8.29
CA LEU A 656 -15.41 -22.20 -8.28
C LEU A 656 -15.03 -21.68 -6.89
N ILE A 657 -14.21 -20.63 -6.87
CA ILE A 657 -13.63 -20.01 -5.68
C ILE A 657 -14.02 -18.52 -5.71
N THR A 658 -14.61 -18.03 -4.63
CA THR A 658 -14.99 -16.62 -4.51
C THR A 658 -13.85 -15.80 -3.92
N HIS A 659 -13.41 -14.76 -4.64
CA HIS A 659 -12.36 -13.86 -4.21
C HIS A 659 -12.90 -12.46 -3.84
N HIS A 660 -12.81 -12.11 -2.56
CA HIS A 660 -13.27 -10.84 -1.99
C HIS A 660 -12.24 -9.72 -2.14
N ALA A 661 -12.33 -8.95 -3.22
CA ALA A 661 -11.43 -7.81 -3.48
C ALA A 661 -12.13 -6.67 -4.23
N ALA A 662 -11.53 -5.48 -4.17
CA ALA A 662 -12.02 -4.25 -4.80
C ALA A 662 -11.62 -4.16 -6.28
N SER A 663 -12.08 -3.10 -6.96
CA SER A 663 -11.40 -2.49 -8.13
C SER A 663 -11.07 -3.46 -9.27
N GLY A 664 -11.96 -4.42 -9.53
CA GLY A 664 -11.79 -5.42 -10.59
C GLY A 664 -10.93 -6.63 -10.24
N ASP A 665 -10.32 -6.67 -9.05
CA ASP A 665 -9.61 -7.88 -8.61
C ASP A 665 -10.59 -8.95 -8.13
N GLY A 666 -11.73 -8.54 -7.56
CA GLY A 666 -12.79 -9.44 -7.13
C GLY A 666 -13.35 -10.32 -8.26
N GLY A 667 -13.87 -11.50 -7.91
CA GLY A 667 -14.56 -12.37 -8.86
C GLY A 667 -14.57 -13.85 -8.48
N LEU A 668 -14.90 -14.67 -9.48
CA LEU A 668 -14.91 -16.14 -9.39
C LEU A 668 -13.67 -16.72 -10.08
N PHE A 669 -13.01 -17.64 -9.41
CA PHE A 669 -11.79 -18.32 -9.82
C PHE A 669 -12.00 -19.83 -9.85
N THR A 670 -11.10 -20.57 -10.47
CA THR A 670 -11.05 -22.03 -10.49
C THR A 670 -9.61 -22.49 -10.30
N LEU A 671 -9.41 -23.79 -10.13
CA LEU A 671 -8.08 -24.40 -10.12
C LEU A 671 -7.68 -24.83 -11.53
N VAL A 672 -6.42 -24.63 -11.87
CA VAL A 672 -5.76 -25.20 -13.06
C VAL A 672 -4.47 -25.90 -12.65
N PRO A 673 -4.04 -26.97 -13.35
CA PRO A 673 -2.81 -27.66 -13.01
C PRO A 673 -1.63 -26.69 -12.99
N ASN A 674 -0.82 -26.78 -11.94
CA ASN A 674 0.40 -26.01 -11.86
C ASN A 674 1.45 -26.64 -12.78
N THR A 675 1.88 -25.88 -13.81
CA THR A 675 2.91 -26.32 -14.75
C THR A 675 4.32 -25.98 -14.28
N ALA A 676 4.45 -25.22 -13.19
CA ALA A 676 5.74 -24.99 -12.55
C ALA A 676 6.33 -26.34 -12.15
N LYS A 677 7.59 -26.57 -12.51
CA LYS A 677 8.33 -27.76 -12.10
C LYS A 677 9.14 -27.42 -10.86
N HIS A 678 9.35 -28.42 -10.00
CA HIS A 678 10.41 -28.38 -9.01
C HIS A 678 11.71 -27.96 -9.72
N ASP A 679 12.28 -26.83 -9.32
CA ASP A 679 13.50 -26.32 -9.93
C ASP A 679 14.69 -26.85 -9.15
N ALA A 680 15.32 -27.90 -9.69
CA ALA A 680 16.54 -28.46 -9.09
C ALA A 680 17.69 -27.43 -9.02
N ARG A 681 17.58 -26.29 -9.72
CA ARG A 681 18.53 -25.18 -9.67
C ARG A 681 18.30 -24.23 -8.49
N PHE A 682 17.19 -24.35 -7.77
CA PHE A 682 17.01 -23.54 -6.55
C PHE A 682 18.17 -23.86 -5.58
N PRO A 683 18.85 -22.84 -5.04
CA PRO A 683 20.05 -23.04 -4.24
C PRO A 683 19.73 -23.80 -2.95
N LYS A 684 20.23 -25.03 -2.82
CA LYS A 684 20.18 -25.78 -1.54
C LYS A 684 21.33 -25.39 -0.61
N LYS A 685 22.40 -24.84 -1.17
CA LYS A 685 23.50 -24.21 -0.45
C LYS A 685 23.50 -22.72 -0.69
N LEU A 686 23.94 -21.95 0.30
CA LEU A 686 24.02 -20.50 0.21
C LEU A 686 25.05 -20.06 -0.85
N SER A 687 26.12 -20.84 -1.04
CA SER A 687 27.13 -20.65 -2.10
C SER A 687 26.52 -20.63 -3.50
N ASP A 688 25.44 -21.37 -3.71
CA ASP A 688 24.83 -21.56 -5.03
C ASP A 688 23.82 -20.46 -5.37
N SER A 689 23.54 -19.56 -4.43
CA SER A 689 22.52 -18.51 -4.55
C SER A 689 22.81 -17.46 -5.63
N GLY A 690 24.08 -17.33 -6.04
CA GLY A 690 24.51 -16.29 -6.95
C GLY A 690 24.50 -14.87 -6.36
N LEU A 691 24.26 -14.72 -5.05
CA LEU A 691 24.25 -13.44 -4.33
C LEU A 691 25.56 -13.15 -3.59
N PHE A 692 26.36 -14.17 -3.30
CA PHE A 692 27.63 -14.06 -2.59
C PHE A 692 28.81 -14.20 -3.56
N ASP A 693 29.82 -13.36 -3.36
CA ASP A 693 31.15 -13.51 -3.95
C ASP A 693 31.96 -14.54 -3.12
N SER A 694 31.80 -14.49 -1.79
CA SER A 694 32.34 -15.49 -0.85
C SER A 694 31.38 -15.65 0.32
N VAL A 695 30.80 -16.84 0.49
CA VAL A 695 29.92 -17.14 1.65
C VAL A 695 30.72 -17.19 2.94
N LYS A 696 31.89 -17.85 2.94
CA LYS A 696 32.79 -17.96 4.09
C LYS A 696 33.18 -16.59 4.67
N GLU A 697 33.44 -15.61 3.81
CA GLU A 697 33.78 -14.24 4.23
C GLU A 697 32.55 -13.35 4.40
N HIS A 698 31.36 -13.87 4.12
CA HIS A 698 30.10 -13.12 4.06
C HIS A 698 30.17 -11.92 3.12
N LYS A 699 30.91 -12.07 2.01
CA LYS A 699 31.12 -11.03 1.00
C LYS A 699 30.07 -11.17 -0.10
N LEU A 700 29.25 -10.15 -0.27
CA LEU A 700 28.19 -10.12 -1.27
C LEU A 700 28.73 -9.70 -2.63
N LYS A 701 28.07 -10.13 -3.71
CA LYS A 701 28.40 -9.67 -5.06
C LYS A 701 28.06 -8.19 -5.28
N PRO A 702 28.74 -7.50 -6.20
CA PRO A 702 28.30 -6.19 -6.69
C PRO A 702 26.81 -6.23 -7.08
N GLY A 703 26.07 -5.16 -6.73
CA GLY A 703 24.62 -5.09 -6.97
C GLY A 703 23.72 -5.57 -5.85
N VAL A 704 24.27 -6.32 -4.89
CA VAL A 704 23.56 -6.70 -3.67
C VAL A 704 23.81 -5.61 -2.62
N ILE A 705 22.81 -4.76 -2.41
CA ILE A 705 22.95 -3.50 -1.69
C ILE A 705 22.84 -3.76 -0.18
N PRO A 706 23.88 -3.51 0.63
CA PRO A 706 23.77 -3.59 2.08
C PRO A 706 22.90 -2.45 2.60
N TYR A 707 22.13 -2.73 3.66
CA TYR A 707 21.33 -1.71 4.32
C TYR A 707 21.20 -1.98 5.83
N SER A 708 20.74 -0.94 6.52
CA SER A 708 20.46 -0.91 7.95
C SER A 708 19.11 -0.23 8.20
N VAL A 709 18.56 -0.46 9.39
CA VAL A 709 17.26 0.06 9.80
C VAL A 709 17.43 0.92 11.06
N ASN A 710 16.58 1.92 11.26
CA ASN A 710 16.60 2.78 12.44
C ASN A 710 16.29 2.02 13.73
N ALA A 711 15.29 1.14 13.70
CA ALA A 711 14.87 0.32 14.83
C ALA A 711 14.93 -1.16 14.44
N PRO A 712 15.92 -1.95 14.91
CA PRO A 712 15.98 -3.38 14.64
C PRO A 712 15.01 -4.15 15.55
N PHE A 713 14.23 -5.08 14.99
CA PHE A 713 13.38 -5.98 15.78
C PHE A 713 14.22 -6.86 16.71
N TRP A 714 13.70 -7.22 17.89
CA TRP A 714 14.36 -8.12 18.82
C TRP A 714 14.40 -9.55 18.25
N SER A 715 15.56 -10.20 18.36
CA SER A 715 15.80 -11.57 17.88
C SER A 715 16.87 -12.24 18.73
N ASP A 716 16.61 -12.37 20.03
CA ASP A 716 17.45 -13.04 21.03
C ASP A 716 18.88 -12.53 21.17
N GLY A 717 19.09 -11.25 20.85
CA GLY A 717 20.38 -10.57 20.89
C GLY A 717 21.26 -10.80 19.67
N LEU A 718 20.79 -11.52 18.64
CA LEU A 718 21.61 -11.81 17.46
C LEU A 718 21.87 -10.54 16.63
N HIS A 719 23.11 -10.42 16.17
CA HIS A 719 23.53 -9.43 15.17
C HIS A 719 22.85 -9.72 13.84
N LYS A 720 22.50 -8.67 13.09
CA LYS A 720 21.77 -8.76 11.82
C LYS A 720 22.44 -7.95 10.73
N ALA A 721 22.92 -8.62 9.68
CA ALA A 721 23.28 -8.01 8.41
C ALA A 721 22.13 -8.12 7.43
N ARG A 722 21.88 -7.08 6.63
CA ARG A 722 20.75 -7.03 5.69
C ARG A 722 21.20 -6.55 4.34
N PHE A 723 20.63 -7.16 3.30
CA PHE A 723 20.94 -6.81 1.92
C PHE A 723 19.70 -6.87 1.05
N LEU A 724 19.74 -6.13 -0.06
CA LEU A 724 18.68 -6.02 -1.03
C LEU A 724 19.24 -6.30 -2.42
N ALA A 725 18.67 -7.27 -3.12
CA ALA A 725 18.96 -7.56 -4.51
C ALA A 725 17.72 -7.29 -5.37
N VAL A 726 17.83 -6.36 -6.32
CA VAL A 726 16.75 -6.00 -7.27
C VAL A 726 17.25 -6.24 -8.71
N PRO A 727 17.11 -7.48 -9.24
CA PRO A 727 17.70 -7.85 -10.53
C PRO A 727 17.12 -7.09 -11.73
N GLU A 728 15.88 -6.63 -11.65
CA GLU A 728 15.18 -5.89 -12.71
C GLU A 728 14.08 -5.00 -12.12
N GLY A 729 13.55 -4.07 -12.91
CA GLY A 729 12.46 -3.18 -12.49
C GLY A 729 12.85 -2.12 -11.45
N THR A 730 11.83 -1.51 -10.86
CA THR A 730 11.91 -0.43 -9.86
C THR A 730 10.96 -0.71 -8.68
N ILE A 731 11.35 -0.20 -7.52
CA ILE A 731 10.64 -0.27 -6.24
C ILE A 731 9.57 0.82 -6.22
N GLN A 732 8.31 0.44 -6.00
CA GLN A 732 7.23 1.42 -5.81
C GLN A 732 7.35 2.02 -4.41
N TYR A 733 7.81 3.26 -4.37
CA TYR A 733 7.96 4.00 -3.13
C TYR A 733 6.59 4.36 -2.56
N LYS A 734 6.49 4.24 -1.23
CA LYS A 734 5.34 4.68 -0.43
C LYS A 734 5.87 5.31 0.84
N ARG A 735 5.22 6.39 1.31
CA ARG A 735 5.54 7.02 2.61
C ARG A 735 5.12 6.16 3.80
N THR A 736 4.03 5.43 3.64
CA THR A 736 3.46 4.55 4.67
C THR A 736 3.66 3.08 4.28
N ASN A 737 3.82 2.23 5.30
CA ASN A 737 3.98 0.77 5.14
C ASN A 737 5.22 0.34 4.33
N GLY A 738 5.36 -0.97 4.11
CA GLY A 738 6.43 -1.51 3.26
C GLY A 738 6.26 -1.08 1.79
N TRP A 739 7.37 -0.93 1.06
CA TRP A 739 7.36 -0.66 -0.38
C TRP A 739 6.98 -1.88 -1.21
N ASP A 740 6.54 -1.68 -2.46
CA ASP A 740 6.33 -2.81 -3.39
C ASP A 740 7.58 -3.04 -4.23
N PHE A 741 7.92 -4.32 -4.41
CA PHE A 741 9.12 -4.72 -5.15
C PHE A 741 8.74 -5.51 -6.40
N PRO A 742 9.53 -5.40 -7.48
CA PRO A 742 9.34 -6.22 -8.67
C PRO A 742 9.67 -7.68 -8.37
N ASP A 743 9.09 -8.58 -9.16
CA ASP A 743 9.43 -10.01 -9.15
C ASP A 743 10.96 -10.21 -9.33
N LYS A 744 11.45 -11.33 -8.81
CA LYS A 744 12.88 -11.71 -8.66
C LYS A 744 13.66 -10.91 -7.62
N THR A 745 13.04 -9.93 -6.95
CA THR A 745 13.67 -9.27 -5.79
C THR A 745 13.98 -10.28 -4.70
N VAL A 746 15.16 -10.19 -4.10
CA VAL A 746 15.55 -10.97 -2.92
C VAL A 746 15.96 -10.01 -1.79
N VAL A 747 15.27 -10.11 -0.66
CA VAL A 747 15.66 -9.46 0.59
C VAL A 747 16.39 -10.48 1.44
N VAL A 748 17.63 -10.17 1.79
CA VAL A 748 18.52 -11.05 2.56
C VAL A 748 18.65 -10.51 3.98
N LYS A 749 18.51 -11.39 4.97
CA LYS A 749 18.85 -11.11 6.36
C LYS A 749 19.70 -12.25 6.92
N SER A 750 20.91 -11.94 7.36
CA SER A 750 21.79 -12.92 8.02
C SER A 750 21.90 -12.61 9.51
N PHE A 751 21.86 -13.65 10.33
CA PHE A 751 21.88 -13.59 11.78
C PHE A 751 23.18 -14.21 12.30
N ALA A 752 23.87 -13.48 13.18
CA ALA A 752 25.05 -13.97 13.87
C ALA A 752 24.86 -13.97 15.38
N LEU A 753 25.27 -15.06 16.01
CA LEU A 753 25.30 -15.23 17.46
C LEU A 753 26.70 -14.89 17.97
N GLU A 754 26.77 -14.07 19.03
CA GLU A 754 28.00 -13.91 19.81
C GLU A 754 28.23 -15.17 20.63
N THR A 755 29.32 -15.89 20.36
CA THR A 755 29.66 -17.12 21.10
C THR A 755 30.23 -16.83 22.48
N THR A 756 30.65 -15.59 22.71
CA THR A 756 30.95 -14.99 24.02
C THR A 756 30.08 -13.76 24.19
N GLU A 757 29.23 -13.74 25.21
CA GLU A 757 28.26 -12.67 25.46
C GLU A 757 28.96 -11.31 25.65
N GLY A 758 28.58 -10.33 24.83
CA GLY A 758 29.14 -8.98 24.87
C GLY A 758 30.43 -8.80 24.07
N ASP A 759 30.91 -9.83 23.36
CA ASP A 759 32.07 -9.77 22.48
C ASP A 759 31.65 -9.89 21.00
N PRO A 760 31.56 -8.76 20.27
CA PRO A 760 31.27 -8.74 18.84
C PRO A 760 32.25 -9.52 17.95
N THR A 761 33.49 -9.74 18.40
CA THR A 761 34.51 -10.46 17.61
C THR A 761 34.30 -11.97 17.66
N SER A 762 33.55 -12.47 18.64
CA SER A 762 33.18 -13.88 18.81
C SER A 762 32.02 -14.34 17.92
N ARG A 763 31.52 -13.47 17.03
CA ARG A 763 30.31 -13.72 16.23
C ARG A 763 30.49 -14.88 15.27
N LYS A 764 29.48 -15.75 15.23
CA LYS A 764 29.33 -16.78 14.20
C LYS A 764 27.97 -16.66 13.53
N TRP A 765 27.94 -16.76 12.20
CA TRP A 765 26.68 -16.84 11.46
C TRP A 765 25.93 -18.12 11.85
N VAL A 766 24.62 -17.98 12.08
CA VAL A 766 23.75 -19.11 12.47
C VAL A 766 22.61 -19.32 11.50
N GLU A 767 22.09 -18.25 10.90
CA GLU A 767 21.01 -18.29 9.92
C GLU A 767 21.22 -17.25 8.82
N THR A 768 20.90 -17.60 7.58
CA THR A 768 20.58 -16.62 6.54
C THR A 768 19.17 -16.85 6.03
N ARG A 769 18.36 -15.80 5.98
CA ARG A 769 16.98 -15.84 5.50
C ARG A 769 16.84 -15.02 4.24
N PHE A 770 16.18 -15.60 3.25
CA PHE A 770 15.75 -14.94 2.03
C PHE A 770 14.24 -14.73 2.06
N MET A 771 13.81 -13.53 1.69
CA MET A 771 12.46 -13.29 1.20
C MET A 771 12.57 -13.01 -0.29
N THR A 772 11.94 -13.84 -1.11
CA THR A 772 11.97 -13.71 -2.57
C THR A 772 10.60 -13.34 -3.09
N ARG A 773 10.53 -12.35 -3.98
CA ARG A 773 9.33 -12.00 -4.74
C ARG A 773 9.29 -12.82 -6.04
N GLN A 774 8.24 -13.59 -6.29
CA GLN A 774 8.06 -14.33 -7.55
C GLN A 774 6.58 -14.64 -7.80
N ALA A 775 6.17 -14.62 -9.07
CA ALA A 775 4.79 -14.84 -9.49
C ALA A 775 3.79 -13.92 -8.73
N GLY A 776 4.21 -12.68 -8.44
CA GLY A 776 3.39 -11.74 -7.67
C GLY A 776 3.18 -12.12 -6.20
N GLU A 777 3.99 -13.02 -5.63
CA GLU A 777 3.94 -13.40 -4.21
C GLU A 777 5.31 -13.41 -3.53
N TRP A 778 5.32 -13.34 -2.20
CA TRP A 778 6.54 -13.43 -1.39
C TRP A 778 6.69 -14.81 -0.75
N TYR A 779 7.92 -15.32 -0.74
CA TYR A 779 8.26 -16.62 -0.14
C TYR A 779 9.49 -16.49 0.74
N GLY A 780 9.42 -17.08 1.94
CA GLY A 780 10.52 -17.09 2.91
C GLY A 780 11.31 -18.39 2.90
N TYR A 781 12.64 -18.29 2.88
CA TYR A 781 13.57 -19.42 2.90
C TYR A 781 14.66 -19.21 3.95
N SER A 782 14.76 -20.12 4.90
CA SER A 782 15.78 -20.11 5.95
C SER A 782 16.92 -21.07 5.59
N TYR A 783 18.16 -20.66 5.83
CA TYR A 783 19.38 -21.46 5.67
C TYR A 783 20.09 -21.56 7.00
N ILE A 784 20.52 -22.76 7.37
CA ILE A 784 21.30 -23.04 8.57
C ILE A 784 22.79 -23.07 8.23
N TRP A 785 23.59 -22.25 8.91
CA TRP A 785 25.04 -22.22 8.71
C TRP A 785 25.71 -23.47 9.26
N THR A 786 26.76 -23.93 8.57
CA THR A 786 27.62 -25.04 9.00
C THR A 786 28.48 -24.63 10.19
N ASP A 787 28.93 -25.61 10.97
CA ASP A 787 29.66 -25.37 12.24
C ASP A 787 31.04 -24.74 12.03
N ASP A 788 31.65 -25.01 10.88
CA ASP A 788 32.89 -24.40 10.42
C ASP A 788 32.70 -22.99 9.82
N GLY A 789 31.45 -22.55 9.65
CA GLY A 789 31.08 -21.23 9.12
C GLY A 789 31.43 -21.01 7.65
N THR A 790 31.63 -22.08 6.87
CA THR A 790 32.06 -21.95 5.46
C THR A 790 30.90 -21.82 4.47
N ASP A 791 29.72 -22.34 4.83
CA ASP A 791 28.51 -22.31 3.99
C ASP A 791 27.23 -22.42 4.84
N ALA A 792 26.06 -22.42 4.20
CA ALA A 792 24.78 -22.70 4.84
C ALA A 792 23.86 -23.55 3.95
N THR A 793 23.07 -24.42 4.56
CA THR A 793 22.13 -25.32 3.85
C THR A 793 20.69 -24.92 4.06
N LEU A 794 19.87 -25.05 3.03
CA LEU A 794 18.44 -24.77 3.09
C LEU A 794 17.75 -25.63 4.17
N VAL A 795 17.02 -24.98 5.07
CA VAL A 795 16.20 -25.63 6.10
C VAL A 795 14.98 -26.29 5.45
N ALA A 796 14.56 -27.45 5.94
CA ALA A 796 13.36 -28.14 5.48
C ALA A 796 12.09 -27.26 5.57
N ALA A 797 11.06 -27.58 4.78
CA ALA A 797 9.85 -26.77 4.71
C ALA A 797 9.14 -26.59 6.06
N SER A 798 9.26 -27.58 6.96
CA SER A 798 8.70 -27.61 8.31
C SER A 798 9.43 -26.74 9.34
N GLY A 799 10.56 -26.14 8.99
CA GLY A 799 11.44 -25.50 9.97
C GLY A 799 12.22 -26.52 10.79
N THR A 800 13.06 -26.02 11.71
CA THR A 800 13.83 -26.84 12.65
C THR A 800 14.34 -25.99 13.83
N ASP A 801 14.82 -26.63 14.89
CA ASP A 801 15.45 -25.98 16.03
C ASP A 801 16.91 -26.39 16.16
N ARG A 802 17.73 -25.51 16.72
CA ARG A 802 19.11 -25.81 17.11
C ARG A 802 19.46 -25.15 18.44
N GLU A 803 20.31 -25.81 19.22
CA GLU A 803 20.87 -25.25 20.43
C GLU A 803 22.33 -24.84 20.23
N PHE A 804 22.70 -23.67 20.77
CA PHE A 804 24.06 -23.14 20.76
C PHE A 804 24.56 -22.93 22.20
N VAL A 805 25.87 -23.05 22.39
CA VAL A 805 26.52 -22.75 23.66
C VAL A 805 27.15 -21.35 23.59
N VAL A 806 26.77 -20.48 24.52
CA VAL A 806 27.29 -19.11 24.64
C VAL A 806 28.05 -19.00 25.95
N LYS A 807 29.29 -18.54 25.89
CA LYS A 807 30.11 -18.21 27.07
C LYS A 807 29.60 -16.90 27.65
N THR A 808 29.38 -16.88 28.96
CA THR A 808 28.89 -15.74 29.73
C THR A 808 29.81 -15.51 30.93
N ALA A 809 29.66 -14.37 31.62
CA ALA A 809 30.40 -14.13 32.85
C ALA A 809 30.14 -15.18 33.95
N GLY A 810 28.97 -15.86 33.92
CA GLY A 810 28.57 -16.90 34.87
C GLY A 810 28.86 -18.34 34.43
N GLY A 811 29.62 -18.55 33.34
CA GLY A 811 29.86 -19.87 32.75
C GLY A 811 29.22 -20.01 31.37
N GLU A 812 28.72 -21.20 31.02
CA GLU A 812 28.10 -21.46 29.72
C GLU A 812 26.58 -21.44 29.79
N ARG A 813 25.94 -20.86 28.78
CA ARG A 813 24.49 -20.83 28.61
C ARG A 813 24.11 -21.51 27.30
N LYS A 814 23.12 -22.40 27.38
CA LYS A 814 22.43 -22.94 26.20
C LYS A 814 21.44 -21.91 25.64
N GLN A 815 21.50 -21.67 24.34
CA GLN A 815 20.60 -20.79 23.62
C GLN A 815 19.96 -21.55 22.46
N ALA A 816 18.66 -21.79 22.57
CA ALA A 816 17.88 -22.30 21.46
C ALA A 816 17.70 -21.22 20.38
N TRP A 817 17.68 -21.66 19.12
CA TRP A 817 17.35 -20.86 17.96
C TRP A 817 16.38 -21.65 17.08
N HIS A 818 15.24 -21.05 16.79
CA HIS A 818 14.22 -21.62 15.93
C HIS A 818 14.38 -21.08 14.51
N TYR A 819 14.56 -21.99 13.55
CA TYR A 819 14.56 -21.69 12.13
C TYR A 819 13.13 -21.85 11.61
N PRO A 820 12.47 -20.75 11.21
CA PRO A 820 11.06 -20.81 10.85
C PRO A 820 10.83 -21.66 9.61
N SER A 821 9.72 -22.38 9.63
CA SER A 821 9.11 -23.01 8.46
C SER A 821 8.77 -22.00 7.38
N ARG A 822 8.44 -22.50 6.18
CA ARG A 822 7.96 -21.64 5.08
C ARG A 822 6.68 -20.89 5.47
N ALA A 823 5.80 -21.53 6.23
CA ALA A 823 4.54 -20.95 6.68
C ALA A 823 4.76 -19.91 7.78
N GLU A 824 5.63 -20.19 8.77
CA GLU A 824 5.95 -19.26 9.86
C GLU A 824 6.60 -17.97 9.38
N CYS A 825 7.40 -18.02 8.30
CA CYS A 825 7.90 -16.80 7.67
C CYS A 825 6.74 -15.85 7.31
N MET A 826 5.66 -16.39 6.76
CA MET A 826 4.53 -15.61 6.26
C MET A 826 3.59 -15.12 7.37
N VAL A 827 3.78 -15.59 8.62
CA VAL A 827 3.07 -15.04 9.79
C VAL A 827 3.43 -13.58 10.00
N CYS A 828 4.72 -13.26 9.97
CA CYS A 828 5.19 -11.89 10.11
C CYS A 828 5.20 -11.17 8.76
N HIS A 829 5.56 -11.88 7.68
CA HIS A 829 5.56 -11.33 6.33
C HIS A 829 4.15 -11.41 5.72
N SER A 830 3.17 -10.78 6.36
CA SER A 830 1.76 -10.84 5.97
C SER A 830 1.38 -9.71 5.00
N ARG A 831 0.22 -9.84 4.34
CA ARG A 831 -0.36 -8.79 3.49
C ARG A 831 -0.55 -7.46 4.23
N ALA A 832 -0.97 -7.50 5.50
CA ALA A 832 -1.16 -6.30 6.31
C ALA A 832 0.14 -5.53 6.53
N ALA A 833 1.27 -6.23 6.63
CA ALA A 833 2.60 -5.63 6.70
C ALA A 833 3.20 -5.31 5.32
N ASN A 834 2.45 -5.52 4.24
CA ASN A 834 2.92 -5.53 2.85
C ASN A 834 4.13 -6.45 2.60
N TYR A 835 4.21 -7.56 3.35
CA TYR A 835 5.23 -8.60 3.28
C TYR A 835 6.69 -8.19 3.56
N VAL A 836 7.12 -6.95 3.35
CA VAL A 836 8.52 -6.53 3.54
C VAL A 836 8.71 -5.77 4.85
N LEU A 837 9.41 -6.40 5.80
CA LEU A 837 9.60 -5.86 7.14
C LEU A 837 10.83 -4.95 7.21
N GLY A 838 10.61 -3.66 7.45
CA GLY A 838 11.66 -2.65 7.62
C GLY A 838 12.15 -1.98 6.33
N LEU A 839 11.58 -2.34 5.17
CA LEU A 839 11.81 -1.68 3.88
C LEU A 839 10.72 -0.62 3.64
N CYS A 840 10.80 0.47 4.41
CA CYS A 840 9.87 1.60 4.39
C CYS A 840 10.59 2.91 4.73
N GLU A 841 10.00 4.07 4.39
CA GLU A 841 10.60 5.41 4.59
C GLU A 841 11.20 5.58 5.99
N VAL A 842 10.41 5.34 7.04
CA VAL A 842 10.80 5.64 8.42
C VAL A 842 11.93 4.74 8.95
N GLN A 843 12.10 3.54 8.40
CA GLN A 843 13.20 2.64 8.75
C GLN A 843 14.45 2.91 7.92
N PHE A 844 14.29 3.27 6.65
CA PHE A 844 15.39 3.47 5.70
C PHE A 844 16.01 4.86 5.73
N ASN A 845 15.30 5.88 6.24
CA ASN A 845 15.84 7.22 6.38
C ASN A 845 16.92 7.26 7.48
N LYS A 846 18.12 6.80 7.12
CA LYS A 846 19.28 6.57 7.97
C LYS A 846 20.54 6.63 7.11
N ASP A 847 21.62 7.13 7.69
CA ASP A 847 22.94 7.06 7.07
C ASP A 847 23.54 5.66 7.23
N HIS A 848 24.17 5.17 6.16
CA HIS A 848 24.79 3.86 6.10
C HIS A 848 26.18 3.97 5.48
N THR A 849 27.15 3.27 6.06
CA THR A 849 28.50 3.15 5.52
C THR A 849 28.56 1.97 4.56
N TYR A 850 28.85 2.24 3.30
CA TYR A 850 28.92 1.24 2.24
C TYR A 850 30.31 0.61 2.13
N PRO A 851 30.47 -0.51 1.40
CA PRO A 851 31.77 -1.17 1.21
C PRO A 851 32.85 -0.27 0.58
N SER A 852 32.45 0.82 -0.08
CA SER A 852 33.36 1.86 -0.58
C SER A 852 34.02 2.71 0.52
N GLY A 853 33.63 2.53 1.78
CA GLY A 853 34.03 3.35 2.93
C GLY A 853 33.24 4.67 3.07
N ARG A 854 32.36 4.98 2.10
CA ARG A 854 31.55 6.22 2.12
C ARG A 854 30.28 6.04 2.95
N THR A 855 29.96 7.05 3.75
CA THR A 855 28.71 7.13 4.51
C THR A 855 27.72 8.04 3.80
N ASP A 856 26.52 7.50 3.57
CA ASP A 856 25.46 8.24 2.88
C ASP A 856 24.06 7.81 3.30
N ASN A 857 23.09 8.69 3.11
CA ASN A 857 21.69 8.37 3.40
C ASN A 857 21.19 7.31 2.41
N GLN A 858 20.58 6.25 2.92
CA GLN A 858 20.18 5.11 2.10
C GLN A 858 19.10 5.46 1.06
N LEU A 859 18.18 6.38 1.39
CA LEU A 859 17.17 6.84 0.45
C LEU A 859 17.80 7.59 -0.73
N ARG A 860 18.82 8.42 -0.46
CA ARG A 860 19.58 9.11 -1.50
C ARG A 860 20.31 8.13 -2.42
N VAL A 861 20.89 7.07 -1.85
CA VAL A 861 21.56 6.03 -2.64
C VAL A 861 20.57 5.28 -3.52
N LEU A 862 19.41 4.85 -3.01
CA LEU A 862 18.42 4.14 -3.82
C LEU A 862 17.83 5.02 -4.95
N GLU A 863 17.61 6.30 -4.68
CA GLU A 863 17.21 7.29 -5.69
C GLU A 863 18.29 7.43 -6.79
N HIS A 864 19.55 7.62 -6.41
CA HIS A 864 20.68 7.73 -7.34
C HIS A 864 20.86 6.48 -8.21
N LEU A 865 20.66 5.30 -7.62
CA LEU A 865 20.73 4.03 -8.34
C LEU A 865 19.55 3.81 -9.30
N GLY A 866 18.59 4.75 -9.37
CA GLY A 866 17.41 4.66 -10.23
C GLY A 866 16.46 3.54 -9.83
N LEU A 867 16.48 3.16 -8.54
CA LEU A 867 15.67 2.04 -8.05
C LEU A 867 14.27 2.44 -7.65
N PHE A 868 14.00 3.73 -7.39
CA PHE A 868 12.66 4.16 -7.01
C PHE A 868 11.76 4.47 -8.20
N ASN A 869 10.48 4.23 -7.97
CA ASN A 869 9.37 4.75 -8.74
C ASN A 869 8.42 5.43 -7.75
N VAL A 870 8.32 6.76 -7.84
CA VAL A 870 7.63 7.62 -6.89
C VAL A 870 6.41 8.25 -7.57
N GLY A 871 5.22 7.95 -7.05
CA GLY A 871 3.96 8.58 -7.46
C GLY A 871 3.76 9.95 -6.80
N TRP A 872 4.65 10.92 -7.11
CA TRP A 872 4.76 12.20 -6.39
C TRP A 872 3.42 12.93 -6.17
N ALA A 873 2.54 12.97 -7.18
CA ALA A 873 1.25 13.65 -7.06
C ALA A 873 0.32 13.00 -6.03
N GLY A 874 0.36 11.67 -5.87
CA GLY A 874 -0.36 10.99 -4.80
C GLY A 874 0.21 11.32 -3.41
N GLU A 875 1.51 11.53 -3.32
CA GLU A 875 2.21 11.82 -2.07
C GLU A 875 1.98 13.26 -1.56
N VAL A 876 1.82 14.22 -2.47
CA VAL A 876 1.49 15.62 -2.14
C VAL A 876 -0.01 15.93 -2.22
N GLY A 877 -0.80 15.12 -2.93
CA GLY A 877 -2.22 15.37 -3.20
C GLY A 877 -3.10 15.44 -1.94
N GLY A 878 -2.69 14.78 -0.86
CA GLY A 878 -3.37 14.91 0.45
C GLY A 878 -3.26 16.31 1.08
N ALA A 879 -2.34 17.16 0.61
CA ALA A 879 -2.20 18.56 1.04
C ALA A 879 -3.09 19.53 0.24
N ILE A 880 -3.75 19.06 -0.84
CA ILE A 880 -4.60 19.88 -1.70
C ILE A 880 -6.05 19.68 -1.29
N THR A 881 -6.55 20.57 -0.45
CA THR A 881 -7.92 20.51 0.08
C THR A 881 -8.94 21.25 -0.78
N ASP A 882 -8.49 22.04 -1.74
CA ASP A 882 -9.34 22.82 -2.63
C ASP A 882 -9.86 21.96 -3.80
N ALA A 883 -11.18 21.76 -3.85
CA ALA A 883 -11.86 20.99 -4.89
C ALA A 883 -11.60 21.54 -6.31
N THR A 884 -11.28 22.82 -6.40
CA THR A 884 -11.00 23.48 -7.67
C THR A 884 -9.57 23.26 -8.17
N SER A 885 -8.71 22.67 -7.31
CA SER A 885 -7.36 22.24 -7.63
C SER A 885 -7.23 20.82 -8.19
N LYS A 886 -8.36 20.18 -8.51
CA LYS A 886 -8.39 18.85 -9.11
C LYS A 886 -8.08 18.89 -10.61
N GLN A 887 -7.38 17.87 -11.07
CA GLN A 887 -7.10 17.63 -12.49
C GLN A 887 -8.38 17.33 -13.29
N GLN A 888 -8.44 17.84 -14.53
CA GLN A 888 -9.50 17.58 -15.50
C GLN A 888 -9.06 16.57 -16.59
N PRO A 889 -9.99 15.86 -17.27
CA PRO A 889 -9.67 14.73 -18.16
C PRO A 889 -8.74 15.00 -19.36
N ASP A 890 -8.57 16.25 -19.76
CA ASP A 890 -7.78 16.67 -20.91
C ASP A 890 -6.44 17.33 -20.54
N GLN A 891 -6.10 17.35 -19.26
CA GLN A 891 -4.87 17.92 -18.72
C GLN A 891 -3.76 16.84 -18.60
N ARG A 892 -2.51 17.28 -18.43
CA ARG A 892 -1.34 16.38 -18.27
C ARG A 892 -1.47 15.53 -16.99
N GLU A 893 -1.43 14.21 -17.13
CA GLU A 893 -1.40 13.27 -16.01
C GLU A 893 -0.06 13.30 -15.26
N PRO A 894 -0.06 13.11 -13.92
CA PRO A 894 1.16 12.94 -13.15
C PRO A 894 2.00 11.79 -13.69
N LYS A 895 3.29 12.07 -13.92
CA LYS A 895 4.25 11.04 -14.31
C LYS A 895 5.00 10.53 -13.08
N PRO A 896 5.14 9.22 -12.91
CA PRO A 896 6.01 8.69 -11.88
C PRO A 896 7.46 9.09 -12.14
N THR A 897 8.24 9.28 -11.07
CA THR A 897 9.61 9.77 -11.12
C THR A 897 10.55 8.92 -10.28
N GLY A 898 11.84 8.94 -10.59
CA GLY A 898 12.87 8.36 -9.72
C GLY A 898 13.14 9.18 -8.46
N LEU A 899 12.67 10.44 -8.42
CA LEU A 899 13.00 11.40 -7.37
C LEU A 899 11.98 11.38 -6.22
N LEU A 900 12.48 11.33 -4.98
CA LEU A 900 11.70 11.49 -3.76
C LEU A 900 11.00 12.87 -3.72
N HIS A 901 9.91 12.94 -2.98
CA HIS A 901 9.12 14.16 -2.84
C HIS A 901 9.80 15.24 -2.01
N ALA A 902 10.67 14.85 -1.07
CA ALA A 902 11.47 15.76 -0.26
C ALA A 902 12.87 15.16 -0.02
N ALA A 903 13.82 16.01 0.39
CA ALA A 903 15.15 15.54 0.76
C ALA A 903 15.09 14.66 2.02
N PRO A 904 16.00 13.68 2.22
CA PRO A 904 15.96 12.79 3.39
C PRO A 904 15.91 13.51 4.75
N ALA A 905 16.51 14.70 4.87
CA ALA A 905 16.46 15.50 6.08
C ALA A 905 15.04 15.97 6.47
N ALA A 906 14.14 16.12 5.50
CA ALA A 906 12.75 16.50 5.70
C ALA A 906 11.80 15.29 5.84
N LEU A 907 12.29 14.07 5.58
CA LEU A 907 11.51 12.84 5.70
C LEU A 907 11.47 12.33 7.13
N LYS A 908 10.40 11.61 7.49
CA LYS A 908 10.27 11.04 8.83
C LYS A 908 11.24 9.87 9.00
N ARG A 909 11.66 9.62 10.24
CA ARG A 909 12.43 8.43 10.62
C ARG A 909 12.03 7.94 12.00
N LEU A 910 12.21 6.64 12.25
CA LEU A 910 12.08 6.07 13.59
C LEU A 910 13.25 6.48 14.46
N ALA A 911 12.99 6.60 15.76
CA ALA A 911 14.05 6.62 16.76
C ALA A 911 14.71 5.25 16.88
N ASP A 912 15.98 5.22 17.25
CA ASP A 912 16.62 3.97 17.69
C ASP A 912 16.13 3.69 19.14
N PRO A 913 15.39 2.59 19.39
CA PRO A 913 14.83 2.31 20.70
C PRO A 913 15.90 2.17 21.79
N TYR A 914 17.14 1.83 21.42
CA TYR A 914 18.24 1.56 22.35
C TYR A 914 19.17 2.77 22.56
N ASP A 915 19.01 3.86 21.81
CA ASP A 915 19.80 5.09 21.95
C ASP A 915 19.20 6.02 23.00
N LYS A 916 19.74 6.03 24.23
CA LYS A 916 19.22 6.85 25.34
C LYS A 916 19.30 8.36 25.10
N ALA A 917 20.03 8.84 24.08
CA ALA A 917 20.06 10.27 23.73
C ALA A 917 18.77 10.72 23.03
N GLN A 918 17.96 9.80 22.52
CA GLN A 918 16.71 10.11 21.81
C GLN A 918 15.50 10.15 22.76
N PRO A 919 14.44 10.94 22.42
CA PRO A 919 13.28 11.10 23.28
C PRO A 919 12.59 9.77 23.63
N LEU A 920 12.30 9.57 24.92
CA LEU A 920 11.73 8.34 25.49
C LEU A 920 10.47 7.85 24.74
N ASP A 921 9.51 8.75 24.47
CA ASP A 921 8.27 8.40 23.77
C ASP A 921 8.51 7.89 22.34
N LEU A 922 9.45 8.51 21.61
CA LEU A 922 9.77 8.10 20.24
C LEU A 922 10.47 6.74 20.23
N ARG A 923 11.34 6.47 21.21
CA ARG A 923 12.00 5.17 21.39
C ARG A 923 10.98 4.07 21.70
N ALA A 924 10.08 4.30 22.64
CA ALA A 924 9.01 3.36 23.00
C ALA A 924 8.10 3.07 21.80
N LYS A 925 7.71 4.10 21.06
CA LYS A 925 6.90 3.96 19.84
C LYS A 925 7.61 3.18 18.73
N ALA A 926 8.91 3.44 18.52
CA ALA A 926 9.72 2.69 17.56
C ALA A 926 9.86 1.21 17.96
N TRP A 927 10.00 0.91 19.25
CA TRP A 927 10.05 -0.46 19.77
C TRP A 927 8.72 -1.19 19.55
N LEU A 928 7.58 -0.56 19.88
CA LEU A 928 6.24 -1.10 19.63
C LEU A 928 5.99 -1.32 18.13
N HIS A 929 6.35 -0.35 17.29
CA HIS A 929 6.19 -0.46 15.85
C HIS A 929 6.94 -1.66 15.30
N THR A 930 8.19 -1.83 15.72
CA THR A 930 9.08 -2.85 15.15
C THR A 930 8.80 -4.25 15.67
N ASN A 931 8.36 -4.39 16.92
CA ASN A 931 8.17 -5.70 17.56
C ASN A 931 6.70 -6.16 17.61
N CYS A 932 5.73 -5.24 17.51
CA CYS A 932 4.31 -5.56 17.75
C CYS A 932 3.39 -5.17 16.59
N ALA A 933 3.69 -4.12 15.80
CA ALA A 933 2.76 -3.63 14.78
C ALA A 933 2.49 -4.62 13.65
N THR A 934 3.43 -5.52 13.34
CA THR A 934 3.20 -6.55 12.32
C THR A 934 1.94 -7.37 12.58
N CYS A 935 1.59 -7.62 13.84
CA CYS A 935 0.35 -8.30 14.22
C CYS A 935 -0.76 -7.33 14.67
N HIS A 936 -0.39 -6.20 15.26
CA HIS A 936 -1.33 -5.20 15.80
C HIS A 936 -1.48 -4.01 14.85
N VAL A 937 -1.96 -4.32 13.65
CA VAL A 937 -2.52 -3.39 12.66
C VAL A 937 -3.84 -3.96 12.16
N GLU A 938 -4.62 -3.15 11.47
CA GLU A 938 -5.80 -3.65 10.76
C GLU A 938 -5.44 -4.85 9.87
N ALA A 939 -6.16 -5.96 10.04
CA ALA A 939 -5.90 -7.25 9.39
C ALA A 939 -4.52 -7.89 9.65
N GLY A 940 -3.77 -7.44 10.67
CA GLY A 940 -2.46 -8.00 11.06
C GLY A 940 -2.52 -9.39 11.73
N GLY A 941 -3.72 -9.87 12.08
CA GLY A 941 -3.93 -11.18 12.69
C GLY A 941 -3.55 -11.27 14.18
N GLY A 942 -3.24 -10.14 14.83
CA GLY A 942 -3.15 -10.02 16.28
C GLY A 942 -4.52 -9.71 16.89
N ASN A 943 -4.86 -10.39 17.97
CA ASN A 943 -6.25 -10.41 18.45
C ASN A 943 -6.61 -9.24 19.39
N ALA A 944 -5.64 -8.40 19.76
CA ALA A 944 -5.95 -7.18 20.51
C ALA A 944 -6.33 -6.05 19.56
N GLN A 945 -7.32 -5.24 19.94
CA GLN A 945 -7.79 -4.07 19.18
C GLN A 945 -6.78 -2.91 19.08
N MET A 946 -5.51 -3.14 19.40
CA MET A 946 -4.43 -2.15 19.35
C MET A 946 -4.03 -1.88 17.90
N GLN A 947 -3.67 -0.63 17.61
CA GLN A 947 -3.08 -0.19 16.33
C GLN A 947 -1.71 0.41 16.63
N LEU A 948 -0.64 -0.32 16.33
CA LEU A 948 0.72 -0.01 16.83
C LEU A 948 1.68 0.46 15.73
N ASP A 949 1.18 0.72 14.52
CA ASP A 949 1.98 1.31 13.45
C ASP A 949 2.45 2.72 13.81
N TYR A 950 3.62 3.10 13.30
CA TYR A 950 4.27 4.36 13.66
C TYR A 950 3.46 5.62 13.30
N PRO A 951 2.71 5.70 12.19
CA PRO A 951 1.84 6.83 11.90
C PRO A 951 0.72 7.05 12.93
N THR A 952 0.22 5.99 13.57
CA THR A 952 -0.93 6.08 14.48
C THR A 952 -0.64 6.94 15.70
N ALA A 953 -1.50 7.93 15.97
CA ALA A 953 -1.39 8.79 17.14
C ALA A 953 -1.67 7.99 18.43
N TRP A 954 -1.04 8.37 19.55
CA TRP A 954 -1.12 7.61 20.82
C TRP A 954 -2.56 7.37 21.29
N ASP A 955 -3.44 8.36 21.16
CA ASP A 955 -4.86 8.29 21.52
C ASP A 955 -5.66 7.34 20.60
N LYS A 956 -5.17 7.09 19.38
CA LYS A 956 -5.78 6.17 18.41
C LYS A 956 -5.22 4.75 18.50
N MET A 957 -4.10 4.53 19.19
CA MET A 957 -3.50 3.20 19.34
C MET A 957 -4.34 2.23 20.17
N ARG A 958 -5.31 2.72 20.97
CA ARG A 958 -6.13 1.92 21.90
C ARG A 958 -5.27 1.08 22.86
N LEU A 959 -4.17 1.67 23.32
CA LEU A 959 -3.14 1.01 24.14
C LEU A 959 -3.11 1.53 25.58
N ILE A 960 -3.06 2.85 25.75
CA ILE A 960 -2.87 3.52 27.04
C ILE A 960 -4.21 3.55 27.79
N ASP A 961 -4.20 3.06 29.04
CA ASP A 961 -5.38 2.87 29.91
C ASP A 961 -6.53 2.04 29.29
N ALA A 962 -6.24 1.29 28.23
CA ALA A 962 -7.19 0.37 27.62
C ALA A 962 -7.30 -0.92 28.45
N LYS A 963 -8.51 -1.46 28.59
CA LYS A 963 -8.74 -2.74 29.28
C LYS A 963 -8.37 -3.93 28.37
N PRO A 964 -7.67 -4.96 28.87
CA PRO A 964 -7.43 -6.19 28.12
C PRO A 964 -8.75 -6.96 27.91
N LEU A 965 -8.95 -7.53 26.73
CA LEU A 965 -10.14 -8.32 26.38
C LEU A 965 -9.99 -9.83 26.65
N HIS A 966 -8.76 -10.36 26.62
CA HIS A 966 -8.51 -11.80 26.72
C HIS A 966 -8.03 -12.22 28.11
N GLN A 967 -6.71 -12.12 28.35
CA GLN A 967 -6.08 -12.57 29.59
C GLN A 967 -5.52 -11.38 30.37
N THR A 968 -5.85 -11.33 31.67
CA THR A 968 -5.33 -10.32 32.62
C THR A 968 -4.04 -10.78 33.31
N PHE A 969 -3.66 -12.05 33.15
CA PHE A 969 -2.53 -12.69 33.84
C PHE A 969 -2.61 -12.57 35.38
N GLY A 970 -3.83 -12.46 35.92
CA GLY A 970 -4.06 -12.27 37.36
C GLY A 970 -3.71 -10.87 37.87
N LEU A 971 -3.42 -9.91 36.99
CA LEU A 971 -3.10 -8.53 37.36
C LEU A 971 -4.36 -7.80 37.85
N ALA A 972 -4.26 -7.16 39.02
CA ALA A 972 -5.33 -6.33 39.57
C ALA A 972 -5.51 -5.03 38.77
N ASP A 973 -6.75 -4.71 38.40
CA ASP A 973 -7.11 -3.56 37.54
C ASP A 973 -6.24 -3.47 36.26
N ALA A 974 -6.03 -4.62 35.61
CA ALA A 974 -5.17 -4.74 34.44
C ALA A 974 -5.52 -3.74 33.33
N ARG A 975 -4.48 -3.17 32.71
CA ARG A 975 -4.55 -2.37 31.48
C ARG A 975 -3.57 -2.93 30.46
N LEU A 976 -3.75 -2.64 29.18
CA LEU A 976 -2.77 -2.99 28.16
C LEU A 976 -1.43 -2.29 28.45
N ILE A 977 -1.49 -0.96 28.66
CA ILE A 977 -0.46 -0.15 29.33
C ILE A 977 -1.15 0.72 30.38
N ALA A 978 -0.75 0.61 31.64
CA ALA A 978 -1.34 1.35 32.75
C ALA A 978 -0.50 2.61 33.07
N PRO A 979 -1.02 3.84 32.90
CA PRO A 979 -0.23 5.05 33.14
C PRO A 979 0.34 5.12 34.56
N GLY A 980 1.65 5.29 34.67
CA GLY A 980 2.38 5.38 35.94
C GLY A 980 2.49 4.08 36.75
N ALA A 981 1.92 2.96 36.26
CA ALA A 981 1.77 1.70 37.01
C ALA A 981 2.19 0.46 36.19
N PRO A 982 3.50 0.27 35.91
CA PRO A 982 4.01 -0.83 35.08
C PRO A 982 3.53 -2.22 35.50
N GLU A 983 3.38 -2.46 36.79
CA GLU A 983 2.93 -3.72 37.39
C GLU A 983 1.51 -4.13 36.99
N ARG A 984 0.69 -3.19 36.50
CA ARG A 984 -0.68 -3.47 36.01
C ARG A 984 -0.76 -3.61 34.49
N SER A 985 0.37 -3.52 33.79
CA SER A 985 0.43 -3.48 32.33
C SER A 985 0.61 -4.86 31.70
N VAL A 986 -0.38 -5.33 30.95
CA VAL A 986 -0.38 -6.63 30.28
C VAL A 986 0.72 -6.73 29.23
N VAL A 987 0.98 -5.66 28.46
CA VAL A 987 2.07 -5.70 27.47
C VAL A 987 3.42 -5.93 28.13
N LEU A 988 3.70 -5.28 29.27
CA LEU A 988 4.93 -5.50 30.04
C LEU A 988 5.05 -6.94 30.55
N GLN A 989 3.95 -7.54 31.00
CA GLN A 989 3.93 -8.94 31.41
C GLN A 989 4.27 -9.88 30.23
N ARG A 990 3.68 -9.64 29.05
CA ARG A 990 3.88 -10.48 27.86
C ARG A 990 5.30 -10.38 27.30
N ILE A 991 5.91 -9.20 27.32
CA ILE A 991 7.30 -9.04 26.81
C ILE A 991 8.35 -9.57 27.79
N ARG A 992 7.99 -9.81 29.06
CA ARG A 992 8.83 -10.43 30.10
C ARG A 992 8.66 -11.95 30.19
N ALA A 993 7.63 -12.52 29.58
CA ALA A 993 7.36 -13.96 29.63
C ALA A 993 7.95 -14.69 28.42
N ARG A 994 8.46 -15.91 28.62
CA ARG A 994 8.91 -16.79 27.53
C ARG A 994 8.42 -18.22 27.76
N GLY A 995 8.15 -18.94 26.68
CA GLY A 995 7.77 -20.36 26.66
C GLY A 995 6.31 -20.62 26.27
N PRO A 996 5.93 -21.90 26.08
CA PRO A 996 4.58 -22.31 25.72
C PRO A 996 3.53 -21.83 26.73
N ASN A 997 2.34 -21.47 26.26
CA ASN A 997 1.20 -21.03 27.09
C ASN A 997 1.45 -19.80 27.97
N SER A 998 2.58 -19.10 27.78
CA SER A 998 2.93 -17.91 28.55
C SER A 998 2.23 -16.64 28.07
N GLY A 999 1.63 -16.68 26.87
CA GLY A 999 1.11 -15.51 26.19
C GLY A 999 2.20 -14.53 25.74
N GLN A 1000 3.45 -15.00 25.56
CA GLN A 1000 4.59 -14.16 25.19
C GLN A 1000 4.34 -13.30 23.95
N MET A 1001 4.93 -12.11 23.95
CA MET A 1001 5.00 -11.23 22.77
C MET A 1001 6.43 -10.77 22.52
N PRO A 1002 6.96 -10.87 21.29
CA PRO A 1002 6.36 -11.53 20.11
C PRO A 1002 6.23 -13.07 20.26
N PRO A 1003 5.26 -13.72 19.59
CA PRO A 1003 5.04 -15.16 19.72
C PRO A 1003 6.08 -16.01 18.98
N LEU A 1004 6.75 -15.47 17.96
CA LEU A 1004 7.74 -16.17 17.13
C LEU A 1004 9.12 -15.51 17.23
N SER A 1005 10.17 -16.28 16.95
CA SER A 1005 11.57 -15.80 16.86
C SER A 1005 12.06 -15.05 18.12
N SER A 1006 11.56 -15.45 19.30
CA SER A 1006 11.87 -14.83 20.59
C SER A 1006 11.89 -15.90 21.70
N ALA A 1007 13.07 -16.47 21.95
CA ALA A 1007 13.32 -17.41 23.05
C ALA A 1007 13.89 -16.71 24.30
N ARG A 1008 14.40 -15.47 24.15
CA ARG A 1008 14.97 -14.66 25.23
C ARG A 1008 14.20 -13.36 25.42
N ILE A 1009 14.18 -12.89 26.66
CA ILE A 1009 13.70 -11.55 27.02
C ILE A 1009 14.62 -10.50 26.39
N ASP A 1010 14.04 -9.41 25.89
CA ASP A 1010 14.77 -8.17 25.56
C ASP A 1010 14.87 -7.31 26.83
N PRO A 1011 15.96 -7.40 27.62
CA PRO A 1011 16.02 -6.69 28.90
C PRO A 1011 15.98 -5.16 28.71
N VAL A 1012 16.61 -4.65 27.64
CA VAL A 1012 16.67 -3.21 27.37
C VAL A 1012 15.32 -2.71 26.85
N GLY A 1013 14.65 -3.47 25.99
CA GLY A 1013 13.28 -3.17 25.56
C GLY A 1013 12.28 -3.19 26.72
N VAL A 1014 12.41 -4.16 27.64
CA VAL A 1014 11.61 -4.21 28.87
C VAL A 1014 11.86 -2.98 29.74
N GLU A 1015 13.12 -2.59 29.95
CA GLU A 1015 13.48 -1.38 30.70
C GLU A 1015 12.87 -0.13 30.04
N LEU A 1016 13.07 0.05 28.73
CA LEU A 1016 12.51 1.15 27.94
C LEU A 1016 10.99 1.28 28.12
N MET A 1017 10.27 0.18 27.93
CA MET A 1017 8.81 0.18 28.05
C MET A 1017 8.35 0.40 29.50
N THR A 1018 9.14 -0.03 30.49
CA THR A 1018 8.88 0.21 31.91
C THR A 1018 9.07 1.68 32.26
N GLU A 1019 10.16 2.30 31.82
CA GLU A 1019 10.45 3.73 32.01
C GLU A 1019 9.38 4.60 31.34
N TRP A 1020 9.04 4.28 30.09
CA TRP A 1020 7.97 4.96 29.37
C TRP A 1020 6.65 4.89 30.12
N CYS A 1021 6.24 3.69 30.55
CA CYS A 1021 5.02 3.48 31.32
C CYS A 1021 4.98 4.30 32.63
N LYS A 1022 6.11 4.41 33.35
CA LYS A 1022 6.23 5.26 34.56
C LYS A 1022 6.09 6.76 34.24
N GLY A 1023 6.55 7.20 33.08
CA GLY A 1023 6.50 8.60 32.65
C GLY A 1023 5.11 9.07 32.18
N LEU A 1024 4.19 8.14 31.89
CA LEU A 1024 2.83 8.48 31.47
C LEU A 1024 2.02 9.09 32.63
N LYS A 1025 1.36 10.21 32.35
CA LYS A 1025 0.40 10.83 33.29
C LYS A 1025 -0.95 10.13 33.21
N LYS A 1026 -1.63 10.03 34.35
CA LYS A 1026 -3.00 9.52 34.45
C LYS A 1026 -4.01 10.46 33.80
#